data_AF-A0A962TY77-F1
#
_entry.id   AF-A0A962TY77-F1
#
_cell.length_a   1.000
_cell.length_b   1.000
_cell.length_c   1.000
_cell.angle_alpha   90.00
_cell.angle_beta   90.00
_cell.angle_gamma   90.00
#
_symmetry.space_group_name_H-M   'P 1'
#
loop_
_entity.id
_entity.type
_entity.pdbx_description
1 polymer ?
#
loop_
_entity_poly.entity_id
_entity_poly.type
_entity_poly.pdbx_seq_one_letter_code
_entity_poly.pdbx_strand_id
1 'polypeptide(L)'
;VIAAALSADWRRQIESDGAMKPLNRLRLLLASLAIEQEVFAVGNRLTEQSPDAPRAMRLAWLQALADALYGSGLLSERQRAAIARQIADTSRADTLDVTDYANSLRYLARVPQWAQQLMEFQFGTTVQRWSRLTPIAAHLVPDRLRGSPLLVYTRVLDGLVQDSNALIGVRHQLFGEPVGTGLRALNPGLRRGVLLLPPDDGDFRRDGIYLLPSTTPELPPVAGILTRGEGSSLSHVQLLARNLGIPNVVIDEARISQIMPHVGQPIVLAVSPRGAVEISRDDEHWQTIFGREAIGEDVVIQPDLGKLDLKRTDLLALSDVRASDSGRIVGPKAANLGELRSNYPAAVNPGVVIPFGAFRRVLEQPLEPGGPSVFSWMRSEYPRIHAIDDAGMRQQEIDRFLSRLRDWITTSDPGDAFRRDLRDKMDEVFGDAETVGVFVRSDTNVEDLPGFTGAGLNLTLPNVVGFDAVVDAIRRVWASPFTARAYAWRQSHMTQPEHVYPAVLLLKTFASEKSGVLVTADVDTGDRQWLSIAVGEGVGGAVDGQPVEELRVRRSDGRVRLLAQASAPTRAQPATLGGIRQVPASGRDDVLSAAEIEQLRALADDVERRFPMPGVDGGGAAPADIEFGFADGRLALFQIRPFVESTRARRSAYLIGMDRRNADAERLTVDLSVKPGSP
;
A
#
# COMPACT_ATOMS: atom_id res chain seq x y z
N VAL A 1 -15.71 -7.49 33.47
CA VAL A 1 -14.35 -8.05 33.72
C VAL A 1 -14.38 -9.56 33.89
N ILE A 2 -15.00 -10.12 34.95
CA ILE A 2 -15.03 -11.59 35.18
C ILE A 2 -15.56 -12.37 33.97
N ALA A 3 -16.73 -11.98 33.45
CA ALA A 3 -17.34 -12.64 32.28
C ALA A 3 -16.43 -12.59 31.04
N ALA A 4 -15.73 -11.48 30.81
CA ALA A 4 -14.79 -11.36 29.69
C ALA A 4 -13.55 -12.23 29.84
N ALA A 5 -12.96 -12.27 31.04
CA ALA A 5 -11.83 -13.16 31.32
C ALA A 5 -12.21 -14.64 31.14
N LEU A 6 -13.42 -15.01 31.58
CA LEU A 6 -13.98 -16.34 31.38
C LEU A 6 -14.19 -16.66 29.89
N SER A 7 -14.71 -15.70 29.11
CA SER A 7 -14.88 -15.81 27.66
C SER A 7 -13.54 -16.12 26.95
N ALA A 8 -12.49 -15.36 27.28
CA ALA A 8 -11.15 -15.57 26.73
C ALA A 8 -10.57 -16.93 27.14
N ASP A 9 -10.77 -17.35 28.39
CA ASP A 9 -10.28 -18.65 28.84
C ASP A 9 -10.97 -19.82 28.12
N TRP A 10 -12.30 -19.74 27.99
CA TRP A 10 -13.08 -20.75 27.27
C TRP A 10 -12.68 -20.84 25.80
N ARG A 11 -12.41 -19.71 25.15
CA ARG A 11 -11.90 -19.70 23.78
C ARG A 11 -10.58 -20.47 23.66
N ARG A 12 -9.60 -20.22 24.55
CA ARG A 12 -8.34 -20.99 24.57
C ARG A 12 -8.58 -22.49 24.74
N GLN A 13 -9.52 -22.89 25.60
CA GLN A 13 -9.88 -24.29 25.77
C GLN A 13 -10.53 -24.89 24.52
N ILE A 14 -11.38 -24.13 23.83
CA ILE A 14 -12.02 -24.53 22.56
C ILE A 14 -10.95 -24.73 21.46
N GLU A 15 -10.00 -23.80 21.35
CA GLU A 15 -8.91 -23.81 20.36
C GLU A 15 -7.82 -24.83 20.67
N SER A 16 -7.68 -25.25 21.92
CA SER A 16 -6.68 -26.25 22.29
C SER A 16 -6.95 -27.61 21.64
N ASP A 17 -5.86 -28.23 21.14
CA ASP A 17 -5.84 -29.61 20.60
C ASP A 17 -6.05 -30.69 21.67
N GLY A 18 -6.44 -30.31 22.89
CA GLY A 18 -6.69 -31.22 23.99
C GLY A 18 -7.83 -32.22 23.70
N ALA A 19 -7.83 -33.32 24.46
CA ALA A 19 -8.79 -34.43 24.40
C ALA A 19 -10.22 -34.08 24.89
N MET A 20 -10.72 -32.88 24.59
CA MET A 20 -12.10 -32.52 24.88
C MET A 20 -13.03 -33.28 23.93
N LYS A 21 -13.94 -34.08 24.50
CA LYS A 21 -14.97 -34.76 23.71
C LYS A 21 -15.77 -33.73 22.89
N PRO A 22 -16.13 -34.01 21.62
CA PRO A 22 -16.85 -33.06 20.77
C PRO A 22 -18.10 -32.45 21.41
N LEU A 23 -18.87 -33.24 22.17
CA LEU A 23 -20.05 -32.76 22.89
C LEU A 23 -19.72 -31.73 23.98
N ASN A 24 -18.61 -31.89 24.69
CA ASN A 24 -18.17 -30.91 25.69
C ASN A 24 -17.69 -29.62 25.01
N ARG A 25 -17.01 -29.74 23.86
CA ARG A 25 -16.61 -28.58 23.05
C ARG A 25 -17.83 -27.80 22.56
N LEU A 26 -18.87 -28.49 22.09
CA LEU A 26 -20.14 -27.86 21.71
C LEU A 26 -20.84 -27.19 22.89
N ARG A 27 -20.89 -27.82 24.07
CA ARG A 27 -21.46 -27.22 25.29
C ARG A 27 -20.70 -25.97 25.70
N LEU A 28 -19.37 -26.00 25.64
CA LEU A 28 -18.53 -24.85 25.95
C LEU A 28 -18.74 -23.70 24.96
N LEU A 29 -18.89 -24.01 23.67
CA LEU A 29 -19.24 -23.03 22.63
C LEU A 29 -20.63 -22.41 22.85
N LEU A 30 -21.63 -23.21 23.23
CA LEU A 30 -22.96 -22.68 23.56
C LEU A 30 -22.91 -21.78 24.80
N ALA A 31 -22.13 -22.16 25.81
CA ALA A 31 -21.93 -21.35 27.00
C ALA A 31 -21.19 -20.05 26.68
N SER A 32 -20.19 -20.06 25.79
CA SER A 32 -19.47 -18.85 25.40
C SER A 32 -20.37 -17.84 24.69
N LEU A 33 -21.33 -18.30 23.88
CA LEU A 33 -22.34 -17.42 23.26
C LEU A 33 -23.25 -16.74 24.31
N ALA A 34 -23.60 -17.43 25.39
CA ALA A 34 -24.38 -16.82 26.48
C ALA A 34 -23.56 -15.75 27.22
N ILE A 35 -22.26 -16.02 27.47
CA ILE A 35 -21.36 -15.03 28.07
C ILE A 35 -21.20 -13.80 27.18
N GLU A 36 -21.07 -13.97 25.87
CA GLU A 36 -20.99 -12.87 24.91
C GLU A 36 -22.20 -11.94 25.03
N GLN A 37 -23.41 -12.51 25.08
CA GLN A 37 -24.66 -11.74 25.24
C GLN A 37 -24.70 -10.96 26.57
N GLU A 38 -24.26 -11.58 27.66
CA GLU A 38 -24.18 -10.92 28.97
C GLU A 38 -23.15 -9.77 28.98
N VAL A 39 -21.96 -9.99 28.39
CA VAL A 39 -20.94 -8.93 28.27
C VAL A 39 -21.47 -7.77 27.43
N PHE A 40 -22.16 -8.05 26.31
CA PHE A 40 -22.79 -7.01 25.50
C PHE A 40 -23.88 -6.25 26.28
N ALA A 41 -24.78 -6.95 26.96
CA ALA A 41 -25.88 -6.34 27.71
C ALA A 41 -25.39 -5.48 28.88
N VAL A 42 -24.43 -5.99 29.67
CA VAL A 42 -23.82 -5.25 30.79
C VAL A 42 -22.98 -4.09 30.27
N GLY A 43 -22.18 -4.32 29.22
CA GLY A 43 -21.34 -3.31 28.60
C GLY A 43 -22.12 -2.10 28.07
N ASN A 44 -23.29 -2.32 27.48
CA ASN A 44 -24.16 -1.24 27.00
C ASN A 44 -24.63 -0.29 28.10
N ARG A 45 -24.78 -0.77 29.34
CA ARG A 45 -25.18 0.06 30.50
C ARG A 45 -23.99 0.75 31.18
N LEU A 46 -22.78 0.35 30.85
CA LEU A 46 -21.57 0.63 31.62
C LEU A 46 -21.18 2.11 31.58
N THR A 47 -21.24 2.73 30.40
CA THR A 47 -20.97 4.18 30.22
C THR A 47 -22.08 5.06 30.79
N GLU A 48 -23.33 4.59 30.79
CA GLU A 48 -24.49 5.32 31.33
C GLU A 48 -24.51 5.30 32.86
N GLN A 49 -24.15 4.17 33.47
CA GLN A 49 -24.14 3.97 34.92
C GLN A 49 -22.89 4.53 35.59
N SER A 50 -21.83 4.82 34.84
CA SER A 50 -20.56 5.33 35.37
C SER A 50 -19.95 6.41 34.46
N PRO A 51 -20.67 7.54 34.24
CA PRO A 51 -20.20 8.62 33.35
C PRO A 51 -18.91 9.27 33.88
N ASP A 52 -18.74 9.36 35.20
CA ASP A 52 -17.57 9.95 35.85
C ASP A 52 -16.39 8.96 36.03
N ALA A 53 -16.44 7.78 35.39
CA ALA A 53 -15.35 6.82 35.48
C ALA A 53 -14.02 7.43 34.97
N PRO A 54 -12.92 7.27 35.73
CA PRO A 54 -11.58 7.72 35.33
C PRO A 54 -11.11 7.15 33.99
N ARG A 55 -10.18 7.84 33.32
CA ARG A 55 -9.55 7.36 32.08
C ARG A 55 -8.91 5.97 32.27
N ALA A 56 -8.21 5.74 33.39
CA ALA A 56 -7.62 4.44 33.73
C ALA A 56 -8.67 3.33 33.83
N MET A 57 -9.83 3.62 34.42
CA MET A 57 -10.93 2.65 34.52
C MET A 57 -11.50 2.33 33.13
N ARG A 58 -11.66 3.35 32.27
CA ARG A 58 -12.12 3.16 30.88
C ARG A 58 -11.12 2.37 30.05
N LEU A 59 -9.81 2.57 30.23
CA LEU A 59 -8.76 1.73 29.62
C LEU A 59 -8.86 0.28 30.11
N ALA A 60 -9.12 0.05 31.40
CA ALA A 60 -9.36 -1.30 31.93
C ALA A 60 -10.63 -1.95 31.35
N TRP A 61 -11.67 -1.15 31.05
CA TRP A 61 -12.85 -1.65 30.34
C TRP A 61 -12.52 -2.05 28.90
N LEU A 62 -11.71 -1.27 28.18
CA LEU A 62 -11.25 -1.65 26.84
C LEU A 62 -10.48 -2.97 26.87
N GLN A 63 -9.62 -3.20 27.87
CA GLN A 63 -8.93 -4.48 28.03
C GLN A 63 -9.91 -5.64 28.23
N ALA A 64 -10.87 -5.49 29.13
CA ALA A 64 -11.87 -6.53 29.36
C ALA A 64 -12.74 -6.76 28.10
N LEU A 65 -13.10 -5.72 27.37
CA LEU A 65 -13.85 -5.86 26.12
C LEU A 65 -13.01 -6.54 25.04
N ALA A 66 -11.70 -6.29 24.97
CA ALA A 66 -10.79 -7.00 24.07
C ALA A 66 -10.69 -8.50 24.41
N ASP A 67 -10.68 -8.86 25.69
CA ASP A 67 -10.75 -10.27 26.12
C ASP A 67 -12.07 -10.93 25.69
N ALA A 68 -13.19 -10.21 25.81
CA ALA A 68 -14.48 -10.70 25.34
C ALA A 68 -14.53 -10.84 23.82
N LEU A 69 -13.95 -9.91 23.06
CA LEU A 69 -13.85 -9.96 21.60
C LEU A 69 -13.04 -11.16 21.12
N TYR A 70 -11.90 -11.45 21.75
CA TYR A 70 -11.18 -12.70 21.50
C TYR A 70 -12.05 -13.91 21.83
N GLY A 71 -12.74 -13.88 22.98
CA GLY A 71 -13.70 -14.92 23.37
C GLY A 71 -14.79 -15.21 22.34
N SER A 72 -15.33 -14.15 21.72
CA SER A 72 -16.32 -14.20 20.63
C SER A 72 -15.74 -14.64 19.28
N GLY A 73 -14.42 -14.77 19.15
CA GLY A 73 -13.74 -15.05 17.88
C GLY A 73 -13.68 -13.85 16.92
N LEU A 74 -13.80 -12.63 17.45
CA LEU A 74 -13.65 -11.37 16.71
C LEU A 74 -12.23 -10.81 16.76
N LEU A 75 -11.33 -11.38 17.56
CA LEU A 75 -9.91 -11.07 17.57
C LEU A 75 -9.10 -12.35 17.65
N SER A 76 -7.86 -12.33 17.16
CA SER A 76 -6.88 -13.38 17.42
C SER A 76 -6.22 -13.21 18.79
N GLU A 77 -5.59 -14.27 19.32
CA GLU A 77 -4.82 -14.19 20.57
C GLU A 77 -3.67 -13.18 20.43
N ARG A 78 -3.07 -13.10 19.23
CA ARG A 78 -2.00 -12.14 18.93
C ARG A 78 -2.48 -10.70 19.00
N GLN A 79 -3.65 -10.39 18.44
CA GLN A 79 -4.27 -9.07 18.54
C GLN A 79 -4.65 -8.73 19.98
N ARG A 80 -5.22 -9.69 20.73
CA ARG A 80 -5.53 -9.54 22.16
C ARG A 80 -4.29 -9.18 22.98
N ALA A 81 -3.18 -9.91 22.76
CA ALA A 81 -1.91 -9.65 23.43
C ALA A 81 -1.32 -8.27 23.06
N ALA A 82 -1.48 -7.84 21.81
CA ALA A 82 -1.03 -6.52 21.35
C ALA A 82 -1.81 -5.38 22.02
N ILE A 83 -3.13 -5.51 22.15
CA ILE A 83 -4.00 -4.57 22.88
C ILE A 83 -3.59 -4.50 24.35
N ALA A 84 -3.42 -5.66 25.01
CA ALA A 84 -3.02 -5.73 26.41
C ALA A 84 -1.68 -5.05 26.66
N ARG A 85 -0.71 -5.25 25.77
CA ARG A 85 0.58 -4.57 25.86
C ARG A 85 0.44 -3.05 25.69
N GLN A 86 -0.37 -2.58 24.73
CA GLN A 86 -0.58 -1.14 24.53
C GLN A 86 -1.26 -0.50 25.76
N ILE A 87 -2.30 -1.12 26.31
CA ILE A 87 -3.01 -0.61 27.49
C ILE A 87 -2.08 -0.62 28.71
N ALA A 88 -1.32 -1.69 28.91
CA ALA A 88 -0.34 -1.77 29.99
C ALA A 88 0.72 -0.67 29.87
N ASP A 89 1.26 -0.43 28.68
CA ASP A 89 2.25 0.63 28.43
C ASP A 89 1.69 2.02 28.69
N THR A 90 0.42 2.25 28.32
CA THR A 90 -0.28 3.52 28.56
C THR A 90 -0.55 3.73 30.04
N SER A 91 -0.82 2.65 30.78
CA SER A 91 -1.19 2.73 32.19
C SER A 91 0.01 2.56 33.14
N ARG A 92 1.24 2.68 32.64
CA ARG A 92 2.46 2.55 33.47
C ARG A 92 2.64 3.68 34.47
N ALA A 93 2.12 4.86 34.15
CA ALA A 93 2.17 6.04 34.98
C ALA A 93 0.78 6.66 35.07
N ASP A 94 0.48 7.29 36.21
CA ASP A 94 -0.79 8.00 36.40
C ASP A 94 -0.87 9.25 35.53
N THR A 95 0.26 9.76 35.05
CA THR A 95 0.36 10.96 34.23
C THR A 95 1.20 10.67 32.98
N LEU A 96 0.70 11.04 31.79
CA LEU A 96 1.40 10.85 30.51
C LEU A 96 1.44 12.14 29.69
N ASP A 97 2.37 12.23 28.74
CA ASP A 97 2.27 13.24 27.68
C ASP A 97 0.97 13.04 26.89
N VAL A 98 0.24 14.11 26.62
CA VAL A 98 -1.02 14.06 25.88
C VAL A 98 -0.83 13.46 24.47
N THR A 99 0.33 13.68 23.84
CA THR A 99 0.65 13.09 22.53
C THR A 99 0.81 11.57 22.62
N ASP A 100 1.45 11.08 23.68
CA ASP A 100 1.60 9.63 23.92
C ASP A 100 0.25 8.97 24.20
N TYR A 101 -0.61 9.62 24.99
CA TYR A 101 -1.99 9.18 25.21
C TYR A 101 -2.78 9.11 23.89
N ALA A 102 -2.73 10.15 23.07
CA ALA A 102 -3.41 10.19 21.77
C ALA A 102 -2.90 9.10 20.82
N ASN A 103 -1.59 8.91 20.74
CA ASN A 103 -0.96 7.87 19.93
C ASN A 103 -1.37 6.47 20.40
N SER A 104 -1.55 6.28 21.70
CA SER A 104 -2.04 5.03 22.26
C SER A 104 -3.49 4.75 21.85
N LEU A 105 -4.38 5.73 22.02
CA LEU A 105 -5.78 5.59 21.63
C LEU A 105 -5.94 5.36 20.12
N ARG A 106 -5.13 6.05 19.29
CA ARG A 106 -5.09 5.84 17.84
C ARG A 106 -4.71 4.39 17.48
N TYR A 107 -3.83 3.77 18.26
CA TYR A 107 -3.51 2.35 18.08
C TYR A 107 -4.67 1.45 18.48
N LEU A 108 -5.32 1.71 19.62
CA LEU A 108 -6.49 0.96 20.09
C LEU A 108 -7.70 1.09 19.15
N ALA A 109 -7.76 2.15 18.33
CA ALA A 109 -8.76 2.36 17.28
C ALA A 109 -8.64 1.40 16.08
N ARG A 110 -7.64 0.51 16.05
CA ARG A 110 -7.51 -0.54 15.03
C ARG A 110 -8.42 -1.75 15.28
N VAL A 111 -8.90 -1.94 16.52
CA VAL A 111 -9.68 -3.11 16.93
C VAL A 111 -10.96 -3.34 16.10
N PRO A 112 -11.79 -2.32 15.78
CA PRO A 112 -12.95 -2.52 14.93
C PRO A 112 -12.59 -3.05 13.54
N GLN A 113 -11.52 -2.52 12.95
CA GLN A 113 -11.03 -2.97 11.65
C GLN A 113 -10.52 -4.42 11.71
N TRP A 114 -9.76 -4.77 12.74
CA TRP A 114 -9.29 -6.14 12.95
C TRP A 114 -10.46 -7.14 13.04
N ALA A 115 -11.50 -6.79 13.78
CA ALA A 115 -12.69 -7.63 13.90
C ALA A 115 -13.46 -7.77 12.58
N GLN A 116 -13.59 -6.68 11.83
CA GLN A 116 -14.22 -6.71 10.52
C GLN A 116 -13.42 -7.59 9.54
N GLN A 117 -12.11 -7.39 9.43
CA GLN A 117 -11.23 -8.15 8.52
C GLN A 117 -11.25 -9.64 8.83
N LEU A 118 -11.28 -10.02 10.12
CA LEU A 118 -11.38 -11.42 10.52
C LEU A 118 -12.73 -12.04 10.09
N MET A 119 -13.83 -11.31 10.25
CA MET A 119 -15.16 -11.76 9.79
C MET A 119 -15.24 -11.86 8.26
N GLU A 120 -14.64 -10.92 7.54
CA GLU A 120 -14.53 -10.95 6.08
C GLU A 120 -13.67 -12.12 5.59
N PHE A 121 -12.55 -12.42 6.27
CA PHE A 121 -11.72 -13.57 5.96
C PHE A 121 -12.47 -14.89 6.13
N GLN A 122 -13.21 -15.05 7.23
CA GLN A 122 -13.93 -16.29 7.54
C GLN A 122 -15.22 -16.47 6.72
N PHE A 123 -15.99 -15.39 6.56
CA PHE A 123 -17.35 -15.46 6.01
C PHE A 123 -17.52 -14.73 4.67
N GLY A 124 -16.56 -13.90 4.24
CA GLY A 124 -16.72 -13.01 3.08
C GLY A 124 -17.05 -13.74 1.79
N THR A 125 -16.33 -14.81 1.46
CA THR A 125 -16.63 -15.64 0.26
C THR A 125 -18.03 -16.26 0.33
N THR A 126 -18.43 -16.71 1.52
CA THR A 126 -19.75 -17.29 1.75
C THR A 126 -20.84 -16.22 1.60
N VAL A 127 -20.67 -15.09 2.27
CA VAL A 127 -21.58 -13.92 2.19
C VAL A 127 -21.73 -13.49 0.74
N GLN A 128 -20.63 -13.28 0.01
CA GLN A 128 -20.67 -12.86 -1.40
C GLN A 128 -21.46 -13.85 -2.27
N ARG A 129 -21.29 -15.16 -2.06
CA ARG A 129 -22.03 -16.19 -2.78
C ARG A 129 -23.54 -16.11 -2.49
N TRP A 130 -23.91 -15.95 -1.22
CA TRP A 130 -25.33 -15.89 -0.81
C TRP A 130 -26.00 -14.56 -1.13
N SER A 131 -25.28 -13.44 -1.11
CA SER A 131 -25.79 -12.11 -1.47
C SER A 131 -26.32 -12.03 -2.89
N ARG A 132 -25.82 -12.88 -3.80
CA ARG A 132 -26.36 -13.03 -5.17
C ARG A 132 -27.77 -13.62 -5.19
N LEU A 133 -28.13 -14.42 -4.18
CA LEU A 133 -29.45 -15.06 -4.05
C LEU A 133 -30.38 -14.22 -3.17
N THR A 134 -29.87 -13.65 -2.10
CA THR A 134 -30.64 -12.83 -1.16
C THR A 134 -29.80 -11.66 -0.65
N PRO A 135 -30.17 -10.40 -0.94
CA PRO A 135 -29.41 -9.23 -0.50
C PRO A 135 -29.19 -9.17 1.02
N ILE A 136 -30.10 -9.75 1.82
CA ILE A 136 -29.98 -9.76 3.28
C ILE A 136 -28.70 -10.46 3.78
N ALA A 137 -28.13 -11.39 3.01
CA ALA A 137 -26.89 -12.06 3.38
C ALA A 137 -25.72 -11.08 3.50
N ALA A 138 -25.74 -9.95 2.77
CA ALA A 138 -24.71 -8.91 2.87
C ALA A 138 -24.65 -8.26 4.27
N HIS A 139 -25.73 -8.35 5.05
CA HIS A 139 -25.79 -7.78 6.40
C HIS A 139 -25.17 -8.69 7.47
N LEU A 140 -24.81 -9.95 7.15
CA LEU A 140 -24.30 -10.90 8.16
C LEU A 140 -23.11 -10.33 8.95
N VAL A 141 -22.08 -9.82 8.25
CA VAL A 141 -20.89 -9.26 8.90
C VAL A 141 -21.23 -8.00 9.70
N PRO A 142 -21.89 -6.96 9.12
CA PRO A 142 -22.30 -5.78 9.88
C PRO A 142 -23.19 -6.07 11.09
N ASP A 143 -24.15 -7.00 10.98
CA ASP A 143 -25.05 -7.37 12.08
C ASP A 143 -24.31 -8.10 13.19
N ARG A 144 -23.37 -8.98 12.85
CA ARG A 144 -22.53 -9.67 13.84
C ARG A 144 -21.64 -8.70 14.60
N LEU A 145 -21.00 -7.77 13.91
CA LEU A 145 -20.18 -6.74 14.55
C LEU A 145 -21.02 -5.86 15.49
N ARG A 146 -22.20 -5.39 15.03
CA ARG A 146 -23.12 -4.57 15.83
C ARG A 146 -23.72 -5.30 17.04
N GLY A 147 -23.97 -6.60 16.91
CA GLY A 147 -24.54 -7.44 17.99
C GLY A 147 -23.52 -7.96 19.00
N SER A 148 -22.26 -7.52 18.93
CA SER A 148 -21.15 -8.05 19.72
C SER A 148 -20.60 -7.03 20.74
N PRO A 149 -19.73 -7.45 21.68
CA PRO A 149 -19.00 -6.55 22.58
C PRO A 149 -18.21 -5.43 21.85
N LEU A 150 -17.98 -5.55 20.54
CA LEU A 150 -17.27 -4.55 19.74
C LEU A 150 -17.96 -3.19 19.78
N LEU A 151 -19.30 -3.18 19.72
CA LEU A 151 -20.06 -1.93 19.76
C LEU A 151 -19.81 -1.17 21.07
N VAL A 152 -19.70 -1.89 22.18
CA VAL A 152 -19.38 -1.30 23.48
C VAL A 152 -17.93 -0.82 23.51
N TYR A 153 -16.99 -1.62 22.98
CA TYR A 153 -15.57 -1.26 22.87
C TYR A 153 -15.41 0.08 22.13
N THR A 154 -16.01 0.21 20.95
CA THR A 154 -15.92 1.43 20.12
C THR A 154 -16.49 2.63 20.86
N ARG A 155 -17.63 2.53 21.55
CA ARG A 155 -18.19 3.67 22.31
C ARG A 155 -17.29 4.13 23.45
N VAL A 156 -16.69 3.20 24.20
CA VAL A 156 -15.75 3.55 25.29
C VAL A 156 -14.52 4.24 24.71
N LEU A 157 -13.98 3.70 23.61
CA LEU A 157 -12.82 4.26 22.92
C LEU A 157 -13.12 5.64 22.35
N ASP A 158 -14.26 5.83 21.68
CA ASP A 158 -14.67 7.11 21.10
C ASP A 158 -14.71 8.21 22.15
N GLY A 159 -15.20 7.91 23.36
CA GLY A 159 -15.19 8.84 24.47
C GLY A 159 -13.78 9.26 24.91
N LEU A 160 -12.82 8.33 24.89
CA LEU A 160 -11.41 8.62 25.20
C LEU A 160 -10.72 9.37 24.05
N VAL A 161 -11.01 9.04 22.80
CA VAL A 161 -10.46 9.72 21.61
C VAL A 161 -10.98 11.16 21.55
N GLN A 162 -12.26 11.37 21.80
CA GLN A 162 -12.85 12.72 21.85
C GLN A 162 -12.21 13.56 22.95
N ASP A 163 -11.97 12.98 24.12
CA ASP A 163 -11.24 13.60 25.22
C ASP A 163 -9.80 13.97 24.82
N SER A 164 -9.07 13.05 24.21
CA SER A 164 -7.73 13.31 23.70
C SER A 164 -7.69 14.40 22.62
N ASN A 165 -8.65 14.40 21.70
CA ASN A 165 -8.76 15.42 20.66
C ASN A 165 -9.04 16.79 21.26
N ALA A 166 -9.88 16.87 22.30
CA ALA A 166 -10.12 18.11 23.04
C ALA A 166 -8.86 18.63 23.73
N LEU A 167 -8.05 17.75 24.34
CA LEU A 167 -6.78 18.11 24.98
C LEU A 167 -5.72 18.60 23.98
N ILE A 168 -5.66 18.02 22.77
CA ILE A 168 -4.69 18.43 21.73
C ILE A 168 -5.19 19.64 20.92
N GLY A 169 -6.50 19.91 20.96
CA GLY A 169 -7.14 20.89 20.09
C GLY A 169 -7.36 20.40 18.66
N VAL A 170 -7.27 19.10 18.40
CA VAL A 170 -7.58 18.50 17.09
C VAL A 170 -9.10 18.55 16.88
N ARG A 171 -9.53 19.10 15.76
CA ARG A 171 -10.94 19.12 15.36
C ARG A 171 -11.04 18.56 13.94
N HIS A 172 -11.88 17.56 13.78
CA HIS A 172 -12.31 17.15 12.44
C HIS A 172 -13.54 17.96 12.06
N GLN A 173 -13.71 18.21 10.76
CA GLN A 173 -14.85 18.94 10.23
C GLN A 173 -15.40 18.24 9.00
N LEU A 174 -16.72 18.12 8.92
CA LEU A 174 -17.43 17.50 7.80
C LEU A 174 -18.58 18.41 7.39
N PHE A 175 -18.44 19.03 6.22
CA PHE A 175 -19.37 19.98 5.61
C PHE A 175 -19.82 21.09 6.56
N GLY A 176 -18.87 21.67 7.30
CA GLY A 176 -19.14 22.75 8.25
C GLY A 176 -19.32 22.27 9.69
N GLU A 177 -19.69 21.00 9.89
CA GLU A 177 -19.99 20.46 11.21
C GLU A 177 -18.76 19.85 11.89
N PRO A 178 -18.44 20.21 13.14
CA PRO A 178 -17.35 19.60 13.88
C PRO A 178 -17.68 18.13 14.19
N VAL A 179 -16.72 17.24 13.96
CA VAL A 179 -16.85 15.81 14.19
C VAL A 179 -15.79 15.35 15.20
N GLY A 180 -16.22 14.65 16.25
CA GLY A 180 -15.32 14.19 17.31
C GLY A 180 -14.48 12.96 16.93
N THR A 181 -15.07 12.02 16.18
CA THR A 181 -14.47 10.71 15.82
C THR A 181 -15.02 10.20 14.47
N GLY A 182 -14.39 9.15 13.92
CA GLY A 182 -14.84 8.45 12.71
C GLY A 182 -14.16 8.86 11.41
N LEU A 183 -13.09 9.66 11.51
CA LEU A 183 -12.18 10.01 10.42
C LEU A 183 -10.75 9.74 10.88
N ARG A 184 -10.00 8.97 10.09
CA ARG A 184 -8.58 8.70 10.36
C ARG A 184 -7.74 9.11 9.15
N ALA A 185 -6.87 10.08 9.35
CA ALA A 185 -5.90 10.49 8.35
C ALA A 185 -4.86 9.38 8.10
N LEU A 186 -4.59 9.07 6.83
CA LEU A 186 -3.50 8.20 6.40
C LEU A 186 -2.37 9.01 5.77
N ASN A 187 -2.71 9.87 4.80
CA ASN A 187 -1.74 10.71 4.10
C ASN A 187 -2.19 12.18 4.16
N PRO A 188 -1.33 13.11 4.58
CA PRO A 188 -1.64 14.53 4.58
C PRO A 188 -1.68 15.09 3.16
N GLY A 189 -2.50 16.10 2.95
CA GLY A 189 -2.66 16.74 1.64
C GLY A 189 -3.79 17.75 1.65
N LEU A 190 -3.75 18.67 0.69
CA LEU A 190 -4.82 19.65 0.45
C LEU A 190 -5.14 19.63 -1.05
N ARG A 191 -6.37 19.25 -1.39
CA ARG A 191 -6.83 19.13 -2.77
C ARG A 191 -8.32 19.48 -2.89
N ARG A 192 -8.67 20.06 -4.04
CA ARG A 192 -10.05 20.22 -4.49
C ARG A 192 -10.36 19.14 -5.52
N GLY A 193 -11.60 18.68 -5.57
CA GLY A 193 -12.04 17.68 -6.53
C GLY A 193 -13.54 17.41 -6.45
N VAL A 194 -14.03 16.50 -7.28
CA VAL A 194 -15.44 16.06 -7.28
C VAL A 194 -15.56 14.77 -6.50
N LEU A 195 -16.43 14.70 -5.51
CA LEU A 195 -16.67 13.46 -4.75
C LEU A 195 -17.36 12.41 -5.65
N LEU A 196 -16.76 11.24 -5.83
CA LEU A 196 -17.24 10.20 -6.75
C LEU A 196 -17.24 8.81 -6.11
N LEU A 197 -18.08 7.92 -6.65
CA LEU A 197 -18.01 6.48 -6.41
C LEU A 197 -17.04 5.84 -7.41
N PRO A 198 -16.42 4.70 -7.08
CA PRO A 198 -15.57 3.98 -8.02
C PRO A 198 -16.36 3.59 -9.28
N PRO A 199 -15.79 3.80 -10.48
CA PRO A 199 -16.44 3.44 -11.72
C PRO A 199 -16.34 1.91 -11.97
N ASP A 200 -17.34 1.33 -12.63
CA ASP A 200 -17.40 -0.11 -12.91
C ASP A 200 -16.33 -0.57 -13.92
N ASP A 201 -15.88 0.33 -14.80
CA ASP A 201 -14.90 0.08 -15.86
C ASP A 201 -13.44 0.40 -15.45
N GLY A 202 -13.25 0.94 -14.24
CA GLY A 202 -11.93 1.33 -13.73
C GLY A 202 -11.38 2.64 -14.30
N ASP A 203 -12.17 3.44 -15.01
CA ASP A 203 -11.73 4.73 -15.57
C ASP A 203 -11.85 5.88 -14.56
N PHE A 204 -10.84 6.02 -13.71
CA PHE A 204 -10.81 7.07 -12.68
C PHE A 204 -10.40 8.44 -13.24
N ARG A 205 -11.18 9.46 -12.90
CA ARG A 205 -10.93 10.87 -13.22
C ARG A 205 -9.89 11.48 -12.29
N ARG A 206 -9.01 12.33 -12.84
CA ARG A 206 -7.96 13.03 -12.08
C ARG A 206 -8.51 13.99 -11.03
N ASP A 207 -9.61 14.66 -11.33
CA ASP A 207 -10.27 15.59 -10.41
C ASP A 207 -11.18 14.87 -9.39
N GLY A 208 -11.25 13.54 -9.43
CA GLY A 208 -12.09 12.76 -8.53
C GLY A 208 -11.51 12.64 -7.12
N ILE A 209 -12.36 12.78 -6.11
CA ILE A 209 -12.13 12.33 -4.74
C ILE A 209 -13.01 11.10 -4.55
N TYR A 210 -12.40 9.91 -4.42
CA TYR A 210 -13.14 8.66 -4.53
C TYR A 210 -13.46 8.04 -3.18
N LEU A 211 -14.73 7.69 -2.96
CA LEU A 211 -15.18 6.87 -1.83
C LEU A 211 -15.11 5.37 -2.17
N LEU A 212 -14.00 4.74 -1.80
CA LEU A 212 -13.69 3.35 -2.11
C LEU A 212 -14.08 2.41 -0.96
N PRO A 213 -14.55 1.18 -1.26
CA PRO A 213 -14.81 0.17 -0.23
C PRO A 213 -13.53 -0.31 0.46
N SER A 214 -12.42 -0.38 -0.27
CA SER A 214 -11.07 -0.70 0.22
C SER A 214 -10.03 -0.09 -0.72
N THR A 215 -8.76 -0.10 -0.33
CA THR A 215 -7.67 0.36 -1.21
C THR A 215 -7.58 -0.54 -2.44
N THR A 216 -7.73 0.02 -3.65
CA THR A 216 -7.62 -0.75 -4.88
C THR A 216 -6.15 -1.07 -5.18
N PRO A 217 -5.82 -2.21 -5.82
CA PRO A 217 -4.44 -2.55 -6.20
C PRO A 217 -3.83 -1.55 -7.19
N GLU A 218 -4.69 -0.97 -8.04
CA GLU A 218 -4.31 0.01 -9.05
C GLU A 218 -5.28 1.20 -8.96
N LEU A 219 -4.75 2.35 -8.56
CA LEU A 219 -5.45 3.63 -8.62
C LEU A 219 -4.53 4.62 -9.36
N PRO A 220 -4.97 5.27 -10.44
CA PRO A 220 -4.19 6.36 -11.03
C PRO A 220 -4.16 7.57 -10.08
N PRO A 221 -3.33 8.60 -10.33
CA PRO A 221 -3.36 9.82 -9.55
C PRO A 221 -4.76 10.49 -9.59
N VAL A 222 -5.38 10.58 -8.42
CA VAL A 222 -6.68 11.22 -8.19
C VAL A 222 -6.52 12.40 -7.23
N ALA A 223 -7.55 13.24 -7.09
CA ALA A 223 -7.51 14.40 -6.21
C ALA A 223 -7.56 14.01 -4.72
N GLY A 224 -8.19 12.89 -4.37
CA GLY A 224 -8.24 12.42 -2.98
C GLY A 224 -8.81 11.01 -2.85
N ILE A 225 -8.53 10.37 -1.71
CA ILE A 225 -8.95 8.99 -1.44
C ILE A 225 -9.69 8.95 -0.10
N LEU A 226 -10.88 8.37 -0.12
CA LEU A 226 -11.74 8.13 1.02
C LEU A 226 -12.03 6.63 1.08
N THR A 227 -11.67 5.92 2.14
CA THR A 227 -11.79 4.44 2.21
C THR A 227 -12.61 3.98 3.40
N ARG A 228 -13.39 2.90 3.25
CA ARG A 228 -14.12 2.26 4.38
C ARG A 228 -13.24 1.35 5.24
N GLY A 229 -12.10 0.92 4.70
CA GLY A 229 -11.11 0.10 5.38
C GLY A 229 -9.71 0.33 4.82
N GLU A 230 -8.70 0.23 5.68
CA GLU A 230 -7.28 0.39 5.31
C GLU A 230 -6.81 -0.92 4.63
N GLY A 231 -6.34 -0.83 3.38
CA GLY A 231 -5.45 -1.83 2.77
C GLY A 231 -4.00 -1.60 3.23
N SER A 232 -3.02 -2.31 2.67
CA SER A 232 -1.61 -2.17 3.09
C SER A 232 -1.11 -0.72 3.03
N SER A 233 -0.60 -0.18 4.15
CA SER A 233 0.04 1.15 4.23
C SER A 233 1.29 1.28 3.35
N LEU A 234 1.89 0.14 2.98
CA LEU A 234 3.03 0.03 2.06
C LEU A 234 2.64 -0.45 0.66
N SER A 235 1.34 -0.50 0.33
CA SER A 235 0.92 -0.80 -1.05
C SER A 235 1.40 0.30 -2.02
N HIS A 236 1.52 -0.06 -3.29
CA HIS A 236 1.91 0.88 -4.35
C HIS A 236 1.04 2.13 -4.40
N VAL A 237 -0.27 1.99 -4.22
CA VAL A 237 -1.21 3.12 -4.22
C VAL A 237 -0.97 4.03 -3.01
N GLN A 238 -0.64 3.49 -1.84
CA GLN A 238 -0.40 4.30 -0.66
C GLN A 238 0.93 5.03 -0.71
N LEU A 239 1.99 4.36 -1.18
CA LEU A 239 3.27 5.00 -1.43
C LEU A 239 3.14 6.09 -2.51
N LEU A 240 2.42 5.82 -3.60
CA LEU A 240 2.11 6.81 -4.64
C LEU A 240 1.36 8.03 -4.07
N ALA A 241 0.27 7.81 -3.31
CA ALA A 241 -0.51 8.87 -2.72
C ALA A 241 0.34 9.75 -1.79
N ARG A 242 1.23 9.13 -1.01
CA ARG A 242 2.15 9.84 -0.11
C ARG A 242 3.23 10.64 -0.86
N ASN A 243 3.79 10.08 -1.92
CA ASN A 243 4.79 10.74 -2.77
C ASN A 243 4.20 11.93 -3.51
N LEU A 244 2.93 11.85 -3.93
CA LEU A 244 2.20 12.90 -4.64
C LEU A 244 1.48 13.90 -3.70
N GLY A 245 1.43 13.61 -2.40
CA GLY A 245 0.68 14.41 -1.42
C GLY A 245 -0.83 14.41 -1.68
N ILE A 246 -1.37 13.27 -2.13
CA ILE A 246 -2.81 13.03 -2.29
C ILE A 246 -3.39 12.75 -0.90
N PRO A 247 -4.35 13.58 -0.42
CA PRO A 247 -4.97 13.35 0.88
C PRO A 247 -5.73 12.02 0.90
N ASN A 248 -5.51 11.23 1.95
CA ASN A 248 -6.15 9.93 2.14
C ASN A 248 -6.73 9.78 3.55
N VAL A 249 -8.01 9.40 3.64
CA VAL A 249 -8.77 9.29 4.89
C VAL A 249 -9.54 7.97 4.93
N VAL A 250 -9.46 7.27 6.06
CA VAL A 250 -10.38 6.18 6.41
C VAL A 250 -11.60 6.77 7.09
N ILE A 251 -12.78 6.35 6.64
CA ILE A 251 -14.07 6.83 7.13
C ILE A 251 -14.85 5.64 7.69
N ASP A 252 -15.37 5.82 8.90
CA ASP A 252 -16.23 4.84 9.53
C ASP A 252 -17.64 4.83 8.90
N GLU A 253 -18.29 3.67 8.90
CA GLU A 253 -19.63 3.48 8.29
C GLU A 253 -20.66 4.51 8.79
N ALA A 254 -20.56 4.95 10.04
CA ALA A 254 -21.45 5.94 10.64
C ALA A 254 -21.36 7.34 9.98
N ARG A 255 -20.25 7.67 9.33
CA ARG A 255 -20.02 8.96 8.66
C ARG A 255 -20.35 8.90 7.16
N ILE A 256 -20.46 7.70 6.60
CA ILE A 256 -20.77 7.51 5.17
C ILE A 256 -22.12 8.14 4.82
N SER A 257 -23.14 7.99 5.67
CA SER A 257 -24.46 8.61 5.47
C SER A 257 -24.41 10.14 5.37
N GLN A 258 -23.40 10.78 5.96
CA GLN A 258 -23.18 12.23 5.88
C GLN A 258 -22.42 12.64 4.61
N ILE A 259 -21.64 11.73 4.01
CA ILE A 259 -20.84 11.97 2.80
C ILE A 259 -21.60 11.62 1.53
N MET A 260 -22.38 10.54 1.55
CA MET A 260 -23.14 10.05 0.40
C MET A 260 -24.02 11.11 -0.30
N PRO A 261 -24.69 12.05 0.41
CA PRO A 261 -25.49 13.11 -0.21
C PRO A 261 -24.68 14.09 -1.06
N HIS A 262 -23.35 14.11 -0.93
CA HIS A 262 -22.45 15.02 -1.63
C HIS A 262 -21.77 14.39 -2.86
N VAL A 263 -22.06 13.12 -3.16
CA VAL A 263 -21.53 12.47 -4.38
C VAL A 263 -21.97 13.27 -5.62
N GLY A 264 -21.01 13.55 -6.49
CA GLY A 264 -21.16 14.39 -7.68
C GLY A 264 -20.86 15.88 -7.45
N GLN A 265 -20.60 16.32 -6.21
CA GLN A 265 -20.34 17.74 -5.89
C GLN A 265 -18.84 18.05 -5.80
N PRO A 266 -18.42 19.28 -6.16
CA PRO A 266 -17.09 19.80 -5.84
C PRO A 266 -16.91 19.94 -4.32
N ILE A 267 -15.84 19.34 -3.81
CA ILE A 267 -15.45 19.38 -2.41
C ILE A 267 -13.96 19.71 -2.27
N VAL A 268 -13.57 20.14 -1.08
CA VAL A 268 -12.18 20.23 -0.66
C VAL A 268 -11.92 19.17 0.39
N LEU A 269 -10.80 18.47 0.22
CA LEU A 269 -10.28 17.51 1.18
C LEU A 269 -8.95 18.03 1.72
N ALA A 270 -8.95 18.37 3.01
CA ALA A 270 -7.79 18.84 3.74
C ALA A 270 -7.44 17.85 4.85
N VAL A 271 -6.22 17.32 4.81
CA VAL A 271 -5.69 16.38 5.78
C VAL A 271 -4.36 16.93 6.28
N SER A 272 -4.33 17.27 7.56
CA SER A 272 -3.16 17.85 8.20
C SER A 272 -2.10 16.79 8.57
N PRO A 273 -0.82 17.17 8.69
CA PRO A 273 0.24 16.28 9.18
C PRO A 273 -0.03 15.65 10.55
N ARG A 274 -0.72 16.30 11.49
CA ARG A 274 -1.04 15.71 12.81
C ARG A 274 -2.36 14.94 12.84
N GLY A 275 -3.10 14.92 11.74
CA GLY A 275 -4.25 14.04 11.52
C GLY A 275 -5.62 14.68 11.68
N ALA A 276 -5.72 16.01 11.84
CA ALA A 276 -6.97 16.74 11.63
C ALA A 276 -7.43 16.59 10.17
N VAL A 277 -8.73 16.40 9.98
CA VAL A 277 -9.35 16.17 8.67
C VAL A 277 -10.50 17.15 8.50
N GLU A 278 -10.53 17.85 7.38
CA GLU A 278 -11.64 18.68 6.95
C GLU A 278 -12.11 18.24 5.56
N ILE A 279 -13.40 17.91 5.47
CA ILE A 279 -14.11 17.68 4.23
C ILE A 279 -15.15 18.79 4.11
N SER A 280 -15.06 19.63 3.09
CA SER A 280 -15.93 20.81 2.95
C SER A 280 -16.37 20.99 1.51
N ARG A 281 -17.39 21.82 1.28
CA ARG A 281 -17.78 22.21 -0.08
C ARG A 281 -16.74 23.18 -0.63
N ASP A 282 -16.45 23.10 -1.92
CA ASP A 282 -15.59 24.08 -2.59
C ASP A 282 -16.34 25.42 -2.72
N ASP A 283 -16.01 26.38 -1.85
CA ASP A 283 -16.64 27.71 -1.74
C ASP A 283 -15.62 28.85 -1.93
N GLU A 284 -16.07 30.10 -1.83
CA GLU A 284 -15.23 31.28 -2.08
C GLU A 284 -14.02 31.40 -1.11
N HIS A 285 -14.11 30.85 0.11
CA HIS A 285 -13.00 30.86 1.06
C HIS A 285 -11.83 30.04 0.55
N TRP A 286 -12.10 28.87 -0.05
CA TRP A 286 -11.08 28.00 -0.62
C TRP A 286 -10.38 28.62 -1.83
N GLN A 287 -11.05 29.48 -2.59
CA GLN A 287 -10.42 30.22 -3.70
C GLN A 287 -9.25 31.08 -3.20
N THR A 288 -9.36 31.66 -2.01
CA THR A 288 -8.30 32.49 -1.41
C THR A 288 -7.11 31.64 -0.92
N ILE A 289 -7.39 30.45 -0.38
CA ILE A 289 -6.36 29.52 0.12
C ILE A 289 -5.56 28.93 -1.04
N PHE A 290 -6.24 28.37 -2.04
CA PHE A 290 -5.56 27.82 -3.21
C PHE A 290 -4.95 28.91 -4.10
N GLY A 291 -5.55 30.10 -4.17
CA GLY A 291 -5.00 31.25 -4.92
C GLY A 291 -3.64 31.73 -4.40
N ARG A 292 -3.32 31.49 -3.12
CA ARG A 292 -1.99 31.74 -2.53
C ARG A 292 -0.99 30.60 -2.75
N GLU A 293 -1.46 29.39 -3.06
CA GLU A 293 -0.63 28.19 -3.29
C GLU A 293 -0.35 27.89 -4.78
N ALA A 294 -1.00 28.60 -5.72
CA ALA A 294 -0.90 28.36 -7.17
C ALA A 294 0.47 28.71 -7.81
N ILE A 295 1.45 29.18 -7.05
CA ILE A 295 2.83 29.44 -7.53
C ILE A 295 3.71 28.20 -7.29
N GLY A 296 3.27 27.05 -7.79
CA GLY A 296 4.04 25.80 -7.77
C GLY A 296 3.83 25.07 -9.08
N GLU A 297 4.75 25.29 -10.01
CA GLU A 297 4.78 24.80 -11.40
C GLU A 297 4.42 23.31 -11.52
N ASP A 298 3.62 22.97 -12.55
CA ASP A 298 3.54 21.60 -13.05
C ASP A 298 4.94 21.16 -13.47
N VAL A 299 5.51 20.19 -12.76
CA VAL A 299 6.85 19.68 -13.03
C VAL A 299 6.84 18.97 -14.40
N VAL A 300 7.34 19.65 -15.42
CA VAL A 300 7.60 19.03 -16.73
C VAL A 300 8.95 18.30 -16.64
N ILE A 301 8.90 16.99 -16.77
CA ILE A 301 10.05 16.10 -16.73
C ILE A 301 10.83 16.22 -18.05
N GLN A 302 12.13 16.50 -17.96
CA GLN A 302 13.03 16.45 -19.11
C GLN A 302 13.90 15.19 -19.06
N PRO A 303 13.77 14.26 -20.03
CA PRO A 303 14.64 13.09 -20.09
C PRO A 303 16.07 13.51 -20.44
N ASP A 304 17.06 12.95 -19.74
CA ASP A 304 18.47 13.13 -20.09
C ASP A 304 18.85 12.23 -21.26
N LEU A 305 18.62 12.72 -22.48
CA LEU A 305 18.94 12.01 -23.71
C LEU A 305 20.45 11.90 -23.95
N GLY A 306 21.26 12.77 -23.34
CA GLY A 306 22.72 12.76 -23.49
C GLY A 306 23.38 11.57 -22.78
N LYS A 307 22.73 11.06 -21.73
CA LYS A 307 23.18 9.86 -21.00
C LYS A 307 22.91 8.56 -21.77
N LEU A 308 21.94 8.53 -22.69
CA LEU A 308 21.51 7.28 -23.34
C LEU A 308 22.59 6.69 -24.27
N ASP A 309 22.97 5.45 -24.02
CA ASP A 309 23.81 4.63 -24.90
C ASP A 309 22.95 3.56 -25.59
N LEU A 310 22.31 3.95 -26.68
CA LEU A 310 21.45 3.07 -27.49
C LEU A 310 22.24 2.18 -28.45
N LYS A 311 23.58 2.29 -28.50
CA LYS A 311 24.43 1.44 -29.34
C LYS A 311 24.74 0.12 -28.67
N ARG A 312 24.69 0.06 -27.34
CA ARG A 312 24.89 -1.16 -26.57
C ARG A 312 23.67 -2.08 -26.69
N THR A 313 23.85 -3.22 -27.33
CA THR A 313 22.78 -4.23 -27.54
C THR A 313 23.06 -5.57 -26.87
N ASP A 314 24.29 -5.75 -26.36
CA ASP A 314 24.75 -6.94 -25.67
C ASP A 314 23.90 -7.24 -24.42
N LEU A 315 23.51 -8.51 -24.29
CA LEU A 315 22.75 -9.01 -23.15
C LEU A 315 23.67 -9.19 -21.95
N LEU A 316 23.24 -8.74 -20.77
CA LEU A 316 24.08 -8.69 -19.58
C LEU A 316 23.57 -9.65 -18.51
N ALA A 317 24.47 -10.28 -17.76
CA ALA A 317 24.07 -10.87 -16.49
C ALA A 317 23.80 -9.75 -15.49
N LEU A 318 22.81 -9.93 -14.62
CA LEU A 318 22.46 -8.94 -13.59
C LEU A 318 23.65 -8.61 -12.66
N SER A 319 24.58 -9.55 -12.47
CA SER A 319 25.82 -9.35 -11.71
C SER A 319 26.79 -8.35 -12.34
N ASP A 320 26.61 -8.00 -13.62
CA ASP A 320 27.50 -7.11 -14.37
C ASP A 320 26.90 -5.70 -14.52
N VAL A 321 25.67 -5.51 -14.07
CA VAL A 321 24.97 -4.21 -14.10
C VAL A 321 25.26 -3.44 -12.80
N ARG A 322 25.51 -2.14 -12.90
CA ARG A 322 25.78 -1.26 -11.75
C ARG A 322 24.84 -0.07 -11.70
N ALA A 323 24.81 0.64 -10.57
CA ALA A 323 24.01 1.86 -10.41
C ALA A 323 24.32 2.92 -11.49
N SER A 324 25.58 3.00 -11.96
CA SER A 324 26.01 3.91 -13.04
C SER A 324 25.36 3.64 -14.40
N ASP A 325 24.78 2.45 -14.61
CA ASP A 325 24.09 2.10 -15.84
C ASP A 325 22.64 2.62 -15.90
N SER A 326 22.10 3.06 -14.77
CA SER A 326 20.76 3.65 -14.64
C SER A 326 20.59 4.86 -15.56
N GLY A 327 19.57 4.84 -16.42
CA GLY A 327 19.30 5.88 -17.41
C GLY A 327 20.32 5.95 -18.56
N ARG A 328 21.36 5.10 -18.55
CA ARG A 328 22.38 5.03 -19.60
C ARG A 328 22.06 3.92 -20.59
N ILE A 329 22.00 2.68 -20.09
CA ILE A 329 21.74 1.48 -20.92
C ILE A 329 20.54 0.67 -20.42
N VAL A 330 20.15 0.86 -19.15
CA VAL A 330 19.03 0.20 -18.47
C VAL A 330 18.35 1.21 -17.55
N GLY A 331 17.17 0.91 -17.04
CA GLY A 331 16.48 1.79 -16.11
C GLY A 331 16.97 1.63 -14.67
N PRO A 332 16.40 2.39 -13.73
CA PRO A 332 16.77 2.35 -12.31
C PRO A 332 16.49 1.00 -11.65
N LYS A 333 15.48 0.22 -12.08
CA LYS A 333 15.17 -1.05 -11.42
C LYS A 333 16.27 -2.08 -11.64
N ALA A 334 16.68 -2.30 -12.88
CA ALA A 334 17.75 -3.24 -13.19
C ALA A 334 19.09 -2.74 -12.65
N ALA A 335 19.36 -1.43 -12.71
CA ALA A 335 20.58 -0.85 -12.16
C ALA A 335 20.69 -1.02 -10.64
N ASN A 336 19.64 -0.67 -9.89
CA ASN A 336 19.61 -0.80 -8.44
C ASN A 336 19.65 -2.28 -8.01
N LEU A 337 18.96 -3.17 -8.74
CA LEU A 337 18.98 -4.60 -8.42
C LEU A 337 20.34 -5.25 -8.76
N GLY A 338 21.02 -4.81 -9.84
CA GLY A 338 22.37 -5.24 -10.18
C GLY A 338 23.39 -4.82 -9.12
N GLU A 339 23.27 -3.57 -8.65
CA GLU A 339 24.08 -3.06 -7.53
C GLU A 339 23.80 -3.83 -6.23
N LEU A 340 22.53 -4.12 -5.94
CA LEU A 340 22.12 -4.93 -4.80
C LEU A 340 22.68 -6.35 -4.90
N ARG A 341 22.68 -6.96 -6.10
CA ARG A 341 23.27 -8.29 -6.34
C ARG A 341 24.77 -8.30 -6.13
N SER A 342 25.47 -7.24 -6.51
CA SER A 342 26.91 -7.10 -6.26
C SER A 342 27.24 -7.10 -4.76
N ASN A 343 26.36 -6.52 -3.93
CA ASN A 343 26.53 -6.42 -2.49
C ASN A 343 25.97 -7.64 -1.72
N TYR A 344 24.93 -8.28 -2.26
CA TYR A 344 24.20 -9.40 -1.65
C TYR A 344 23.98 -10.56 -2.66
N PRO A 345 25.06 -11.19 -3.15
CA PRO A 345 24.98 -12.15 -4.27
C PRO A 345 24.15 -13.40 -3.96
N ALA A 346 24.05 -13.78 -2.68
CA ALA A 346 23.24 -14.92 -2.23
C ALA A 346 21.76 -14.60 -2.01
N ALA A 347 21.41 -13.31 -1.85
CA ALA A 347 20.05 -12.87 -1.55
C ALA A 347 19.33 -12.31 -2.80
N VAL A 348 20.05 -11.88 -3.83
CA VAL A 348 19.41 -11.47 -5.10
C VAL A 348 19.49 -12.62 -6.10
N ASN A 349 18.35 -13.01 -6.67
CA ASN A 349 18.32 -14.07 -7.68
C ASN A 349 19.11 -13.71 -8.95
N PRO A 350 19.63 -14.71 -9.68
CA PRO A 350 20.23 -14.49 -11.00
C PRO A 350 19.22 -13.84 -11.96
N GLY A 351 19.73 -13.04 -12.88
CA GLY A 351 18.91 -12.41 -13.91
C GLY A 351 19.70 -12.07 -15.16
N VAL A 352 18.98 -11.92 -16.27
CA VAL A 352 19.48 -11.45 -17.56
C VAL A 352 18.84 -10.10 -17.86
N VAL A 353 19.63 -9.15 -18.33
CA VAL A 353 19.19 -7.79 -18.64
C VAL A 353 19.36 -7.52 -20.13
N ILE A 354 18.26 -7.10 -20.76
CA ILE A 354 18.19 -6.71 -22.15
C ILE A 354 18.19 -5.16 -22.20
N PRO A 355 19.23 -4.51 -22.73
CA PRO A 355 19.40 -3.06 -22.65
C PRO A 355 18.48 -2.29 -23.61
N PHE A 356 18.37 -0.97 -23.41
CA PHE A 356 17.61 -0.05 -24.27
C PHE A 356 17.97 -0.16 -25.76
N GLY A 357 19.25 -0.37 -26.06
CA GLY A 357 19.73 -0.50 -27.43
C GLY A 357 19.13 -1.69 -28.18
N ALA A 358 18.81 -2.80 -27.48
CA ALA A 358 18.18 -3.95 -28.10
C ALA A 358 16.77 -3.60 -28.60
N PHE A 359 15.97 -2.91 -27.80
CA PHE A 359 14.67 -2.41 -28.24
C PHE A 359 14.81 -1.36 -29.36
N ARG A 360 15.79 -0.45 -29.24
CA ARG A 360 16.06 0.54 -30.29
C ARG A 360 16.31 -0.14 -31.64
N ARG A 361 17.10 -1.22 -31.66
CA ARG A 361 17.39 -1.99 -32.87
C ARG A 361 16.13 -2.59 -33.49
N VAL A 362 15.17 -3.03 -32.69
CA VAL A 362 13.87 -3.50 -33.21
C VAL A 362 13.12 -2.35 -33.89
N LEU A 363 13.10 -1.16 -33.30
CA LEU A 363 12.43 0.00 -33.91
C LEU A 363 13.09 0.54 -35.18
N GLU A 364 14.33 0.13 -35.50
CA GLU A 364 14.98 0.45 -36.78
C GLU A 364 14.50 -0.44 -37.93
N GLN A 365 13.77 -1.53 -37.64
CA GLN A 365 13.15 -2.33 -38.69
C GLN A 365 12.07 -1.51 -39.42
N PRO A 366 11.84 -1.78 -40.72
CA PRO A 366 10.84 -1.07 -41.49
C PRO A 366 9.42 -1.44 -41.01
N LEU A 367 8.52 -0.46 -40.96
CA LEU A 367 7.12 -0.69 -40.57
C LEU A 367 6.42 -1.67 -41.52
N GLU A 368 6.72 -1.54 -42.81
CA GLU A 368 6.29 -2.38 -43.92
C GLU A 368 7.46 -2.56 -44.89
N PRO A 369 7.53 -3.64 -45.69
CA PRO A 369 8.63 -3.85 -46.64
C PRO A 369 8.89 -2.63 -47.53
N GLY A 370 10.09 -2.03 -47.41
CA GLY A 370 10.48 -0.83 -48.17
C GLY A 370 10.02 0.52 -47.58
N GLY A 371 9.29 0.51 -46.47
CA GLY A 371 8.85 1.72 -45.76
C GLY A 371 9.90 2.32 -44.82
N PRO A 372 9.57 3.44 -44.13
CA PRO A 372 10.44 4.01 -43.11
C PRO A 372 10.59 3.05 -41.91
N SER A 373 11.65 3.24 -41.12
CA SER A 373 11.75 2.55 -39.84
C SER A 373 10.57 2.90 -38.94
N VAL A 374 10.16 1.96 -38.08
CA VAL A 374 9.08 2.19 -37.11
C VAL A 374 9.38 3.39 -36.25
N PHE A 375 10.64 3.60 -35.86
CA PHE A 375 11.02 4.78 -35.11
C PHE A 375 10.78 6.09 -35.87
N SER A 376 11.18 6.14 -37.15
CA SER A 376 10.97 7.33 -37.99
C SER A 376 9.49 7.62 -38.19
N TRP A 377 8.69 6.57 -38.44
CA TRP A 377 7.23 6.69 -38.54
C TRP A 377 6.63 7.17 -37.21
N MET A 378 6.95 6.51 -36.10
CA MET A 378 6.49 6.86 -34.75
C MET A 378 6.76 8.34 -34.45
N ARG A 379 7.99 8.82 -34.67
CA ARG A 379 8.36 10.22 -34.43
C ARG A 379 7.60 11.21 -35.31
N SER A 380 7.18 10.82 -36.52
CA SER A 380 6.37 11.67 -37.39
C SER A 380 4.91 11.80 -36.93
N GLU A 381 4.38 10.79 -36.23
CA GLU A 381 2.99 10.76 -35.77
C GLU A 381 2.75 11.67 -34.55
N TYR A 382 3.73 11.81 -33.65
CA TYR A 382 3.61 12.65 -32.45
C TYR A 382 3.23 14.11 -32.77
N PRO A 383 3.98 14.87 -33.61
CA PRO A 383 3.62 16.23 -33.95
C PRO A 383 2.33 16.32 -34.78
N ARG A 384 2.05 15.31 -35.63
CA ARG A 384 0.82 15.22 -36.42
C ARG A 384 -0.41 15.15 -35.51
N ILE A 385 -0.38 14.26 -34.53
CA ILE A 385 -1.47 14.06 -33.56
C ILE A 385 -1.61 15.28 -32.65
N HIS A 386 -0.49 15.86 -32.19
CA HIS A 386 -0.51 17.04 -31.34
C HIS A 386 -1.19 18.25 -32.01
N ALA A 387 -1.08 18.38 -33.34
CA ALA A 387 -1.65 19.48 -34.12
C ALA A 387 -3.17 19.37 -34.36
N ILE A 388 -3.83 18.29 -33.93
CA ILE A 388 -5.29 18.11 -34.11
C ILE A 388 -6.03 18.88 -33.02
N ASP A 389 -6.74 19.95 -33.36
CA ASP A 389 -7.45 20.77 -32.36
C ASP A 389 -8.62 20.03 -31.70
N ASP A 390 -9.43 19.32 -32.49
CA ASP A 390 -10.61 18.59 -31.99
C ASP A 390 -10.21 17.44 -31.06
N ALA A 391 -10.67 17.50 -29.81
CA ALA A 391 -10.30 16.53 -28.77
C ALA A 391 -10.79 15.10 -29.08
N GLY A 392 -11.98 14.95 -29.68
CA GLY A 392 -12.54 13.65 -30.03
C GLY A 392 -11.78 12.98 -31.17
N MET A 393 -11.48 13.74 -32.23
CA MET A 393 -10.65 13.29 -33.34
C MET A 393 -9.22 12.98 -32.90
N ARG A 394 -8.63 13.83 -32.04
CA ARG A 394 -7.30 13.59 -31.48
C ARG A 394 -7.24 12.26 -30.72
N GLN A 395 -8.25 11.97 -29.89
CA GLN A 395 -8.31 10.70 -29.16
C GLN A 395 -8.43 9.50 -30.10
N GLN A 396 -9.26 9.58 -31.14
CA GLN A 396 -9.39 8.51 -32.13
C GLN A 396 -8.08 8.24 -32.88
N GLU A 397 -7.34 9.29 -33.23
CA GLU A 397 -6.03 9.16 -33.88
C GLU A 397 -4.97 8.58 -32.93
N ILE A 398 -5.00 8.95 -31.65
CA ILE A 398 -4.16 8.35 -30.60
C ILE A 398 -4.43 6.85 -30.51
N ASP A 399 -5.69 6.44 -30.41
CA ASP A 399 -6.05 5.03 -30.25
C ASP A 399 -5.60 4.20 -31.46
N ARG A 400 -5.80 4.73 -32.68
CA ARG A 400 -5.34 4.07 -33.92
C ARG A 400 -3.82 3.95 -33.97
N PHE A 401 -3.11 5.04 -33.66
CA PHE A 401 -1.65 5.09 -33.65
C PHE A 401 -1.07 4.07 -32.65
N LEU A 402 -1.58 4.06 -31.43
CA LEU A 402 -1.11 3.17 -30.37
C LEU A 402 -1.45 1.71 -30.65
N SER A 403 -2.64 1.41 -31.20
CA SER A 403 -2.97 0.04 -31.62
C SER A 403 -1.98 -0.45 -32.66
N ARG A 404 -1.76 0.31 -33.75
CA ARG A 404 -0.84 -0.09 -34.83
C ARG A 404 0.58 -0.30 -34.32
N LEU A 405 1.09 0.61 -33.48
CA LEU A 405 2.45 0.51 -32.94
C LEU A 405 2.59 -0.72 -32.03
N ARG A 406 1.62 -0.96 -31.14
CA ARG A 406 1.66 -2.09 -30.22
C ARG A 406 1.54 -3.42 -30.96
N ASP A 407 0.61 -3.53 -31.90
CA ASP A 407 0.42 -4.74 -32.71
C ASP A 407 1.69 -5.06 -33.52
N TRP A 408 2.35 -4.03 -34.05
CA TRP A 408 3.64 -4.22 -34.72
C TRP A 408 4.72 -4.72 -33.75
N ILE A 409 4.88 -4.10 -32.57
CA ILE A 409 5.91 -4.51 -31.60
C ILE A 409 5.67 -5.96 -31.12
N THR A 410 4.42 -6.34 -30.80
CA THR A 410 4.10 -7.67 -30.29
C THR A 410 4.25 -8.77 -31.33
N THR A 411 4.14 -8.45 -32.62
CA THR A 411 4.31 -9.40 -33.74
C THR A 411 5.69 -9.38 -34.36
N SER A 412 6.51 -8.35 -34.07
CA SER A 412 7.87 -8.22 -34.58
C SER A 412 8.75 -9.43 -34.22
N ASP A 413 9.68 -9.76 -35.12
CA ASP A 413 10.73 -10.73 -34.85
C ASP A 413 12.04 -10.00 -34.53
N PRO A 414 12.60 -10.13 -33.31
CA PRO A 414 13.89 -9.53 -32.98
C PRO A 414 15.06 -10.18 -33.75
N GLY A 415 14.81 -11.30 -34.45
CA GLY A 415 15.74 -11.97 -35.36
C GLY A 415 16.54 -13.09 -34.71
N ASP A 416 17.01 -14.02 -35.54
CA ASP A 416 17.68 -15.25 -35.08
C ASP A 416 18.93 -15.00 -34.25
N ALA A 417 19.68 -13.93 -34.54
CA ALA A 417 20.86 -13.57 -33.76
C ALA A 417 20.48 -13.24 -32.31
N PHE A 418 19.46 -12.38 -32.11
CA PHE A 418 18.97 -12.04 -30.78
C PHE A 418 18.45 -13.28 -30.05
N ARG A 419 17.70 -14.16 -30.73
CA ARG A 419 17.18 -15.40 -30.12
C ARG A 419 18.31 -16.33 -29.67
N ARG A 420 19.37 -16.51 -30.48
CA ARG A 420 20.54 -17.30 -30.08
C ARG A 420 21.27 -16.67 -28.91
N ASP A 421 21.59 -15.39 -28.99
CA ASP A 421 22.31 -14.68 -27.92
C ASP A 421 21.52 -14.70 -26.59
N LEU A 422 20.19 -14.58 -26.67
CA LEU A 422 19.31 -14.68 -25.51
C LEU A 422 19.31 -16.08 -24.91
N ARG A 423 19.20 -17.11 -25.76
CA ARG A 423 19.25 -18.51 -25.32
C ARG A 423 20.57 -18.82 -24.64
N ASP A 424 21.69 -18.50 -25.29
CA ASP A 424 23.04 -18.73 -24.76
C ASP A 424 23.23 -18.01 -23.42
N LYS A 425 22.78 -16.74 -23.32
CA LYS A 425 22.86 -15.98 -22.07
C LYS A 425 21.93 -16.54 -20.98
N MET A 426 20.74 -17.03 -21.33
CA MET A 426 19.84 -17.68 -20.39
C MET A 426 20.40 -19.02 -19.89
N ASP A 427 21.00 -19.82 -20.76
CA ASP A 427 21.66 -21.08 -20.39
C ASP A 427 22.87 -20.80 -19.48
N GLU A 428 23.67 -19.77 -19.79
CA GLU A 428 24.78 -19.33 -18.95
C GLU A 428 24.34 -18.92 -17.53
N VAL A 429 23.27 -18.12 -17.41
CA VAL A 429 22.86 -17.51 -16.14
C VAL A 429 21.91 -18.40 -15.34
N PHE A 430 21.05 -19.16 -16.00
CA PHE A 430 19.99 -19.95 -15.37
C PHE A 430 20.23 -21.46 -15.41
N GLY A 431 21.08 -21.94 -16.31
CA GLY A 431 21.43 -23.35 -16.52
C GLY A 431 20.57 -24.07 -17.56
N ASP A 432 19.33 -23.63 -17.77
CA ASP A 432 18.42 -24.20 -18.77
C ASP A 432 17.34 -23.17 -19.15
N ALA A 433 17.42 -22.63 -20.36
CA ALA A 433 16.51 -21.64 -20.89
C ALA A 433 15.09 -22.18 -21.18
N GLU A 434 14.90 -23.50 -21.30
CA GLU A 434 13.61 -24.10 -21.65
C GLU A 434 12.73 -24.38 -20.43
N THR A 435 13.34 -24.66 -19.27
CA THR A 435 12.58 -25.05 -18.07
C THR A 435 12.58 -23.99 -16.98
N VAL A 436 13.45 -22.98 -17.05
CA VAL A 436 13.49 -21.92 -16.05
C VAL A 436 12.22 -21.07 -16.07
N GLY A 437 11.63 -20.84 -14.90
CA GLY A 437 10.64 -19.79 -14.69
C GLY A 437 11.31 -18.44 -14.43
N VAL A 438 10.90 -17.40 -15.15
CA VAL A 438 11.42 -16.03 -14.96
C VAL A 438 10.31 -15.01 -14.81
N PHE A 439 10.53 -14.01 -13.97
CA PHE A 439 9.76 -12.76 -13.97
C PHE A 439 10.32 -11.85 -15.06
N VAL A 440 9.47 -11.41 -15.98
CA VAL A 440 9.84 -10.48 -17.05
C VAL A 440 9.35 -9.10 -16.66
N ARG A 441 10.28 -8.22 -16.26
CA ARG A 441 9.98 -6.90 -15.70
C ARG A 441 10.39 -5.79 -16.68
N SER A 442 9.47 -4.85 -16.91
CA SER A 442 9.76 -3.60 -17.63
C SER A 442 10.58 -2.66 -16.74
N ASP A 443 11.57 -2.00 -17.36
CA ASP A 443 12.44 -1.00 -16.73
C ASP A 443 12.77 0.09 -17.75
N THR A 444 12.31 1.34 -17.55
CA THR A 444 12.42 2.38 -18.60
C THR A 444 13.44 3.47 -18.29
N ASN A 445 13.94 4.17 -19.32
CA ASN A 445 14.85 5.31 -19.18
C ASN A 445 14.23 6.54 -18.49
N VAL A 446 12.91 6.54 -18.30
CA VAL A 446 12.15 7.62 -17.66
C VAL A 446 11.55 7.19 -16.32
N GLU A 447 11.98 6.04 -15.80
CA GLU A 447 11.53 5.49 -14.52
C GLU A 447 12.23 6.15 -13.32
N ASP A 448 11.49 6.29 -12.21
CA ASP A 448 11.92 6.90 -10.95
C ASP A 448 12.59 8.29 -11.06
N LEU A 449 12.19 9.09 -12.07
CA LEU A 449 12.56 10.51 -12.14
C LEU A 449 11.92 11.30 -10.98
N PRO A 450 12.55 12.39 -10.47
CA PRO A 450 11.96 13.20 -9.41
C PRO A 450 10.52 13.64 -9.76
N GLY A 451 9.54 13.23 -8.95
CA GLY A 451 8.11 13.47 -9.22
C GLY A 451 7.39 12.37 -10.00
N PHE A 452 8.07 11.28 -10.38
CA PHE A 452 7.51 10.12 -11.07
C PHE A 452 7.69 8.82 -10.27
N THR A 453 6.61 8.06 -10.16
CA THR A 453 6.68 6.63 -9.80
C THR A 453 5.91 5.84 -10.84
N GLY A 454 6.54 4.86 -11.49
CA GLY A 454 5.95 4.04 -12.56
C GLY A 454 4.84 3.05 -12.13
N ALA A 455 4.23 3.27 -10.95
CA ALA A 455 3.19 2.41 -10.40
C ALA A 455 2.00 2.33 -11.36
N GLY A 456 1.68 1.11 -11.82
CA GLY A 456 0.61 0.84 -12.77
C GLY A 456 0.89 1.25 -14.23
N LEU A 457 2.14 1.62 -14.57
CA LEU A 457 2.55 1.96 -15.94
C LEU A 457 3.52 0.93 -16.56
N ASN A 458 4.16 0.12 -15.72
CA ASN A 458 5.17 -0.85 -16.13
C ASN A 458 4.63 -2.28 -16.05
N LEU A 459 4.78 -3.03 -17.14
CA LEU A 459 4.34 -4.43 -17.22
C LEU A 459 5.33 -5.35 -16.50
N THR A 460 4.82 -6.22 -15.64
CA THR A 460 5.56 -7.37 -15.12
C THR A 460 4.77 -8.63 -15.46
N LEU A 461 5.42 -9.59 -16.12
CA LEU A 461 4.85 -10.90 -16.40
C LEU A 461 5.45 -11.92 -15.42
N PRO A 462 4.66 -12.44 -14.48
CA PRO A 462 5.18 -13.31 -13.43
C PRO A 462 5.37 -14.75 -13.95
N ASN A 463 6.51 -15.34 -13.60
CA ASN A 463 6.82 -16.75 -13.81
C ASN A 463 6.53 -17.28 -15.23
N VAL A 464 7.14 -16.67 -16.25
CA VAL A 464 7.12 -17.17 -17.63
C VAL A 464 8.08 -18.34 -17.76
N VAL A 465 7.62 -19.46 -18.33
CA VAL A 465 8.39 -20.71 -18.51
C VAL A 465 8.39 -21.06 -20.00
N GLY A 466 9.54 -21.49 -20.52
CA GLY A 466 9.74 -21.85 -21.93
C GLY A 466 10.34 -20.71 -22.75
N PHE A 467 11.32 -21.01 -23.61
CA PHE A 467 12.09 -19.99 -24.32
C PHE A 467 11.21 -19.10 -25.23
N ASP A 468 10.34 -19.71 -26.03
CA ASP A 468 9.45 -18.95 -26.92
C ASP A 468 8.45 -18.07 -26.15
N ALA A 469 7.99 -18.54 -24.98
CA ALA A 469 7.14 -17.75 -24.10
C ALA A 469 7.89 -16.54 -23.50
N VAL A 470 9.18 -16.70 -23.20
CA VAL A 470 10.05 -15.59 -22.76
C VAL A 470 10.25 -14.58 -23.88
N VAL A 471 10.50 -15.02 -25.12
CA VAL A 471 10.59 -14.12 -26.28
C VAL A 471 9.27 -13.35 -26.48
N ASP A 472 8.13 -14.03 -26.36
CA ASP A 472 6.82 -13.37 -26.43
C ASP A 472 6.63 -12.33 -25.31
N ALA A 473 6.99 -12.70 -24.09
CA ALA A 473 6.92 -11.82 -22.93
C ALA A 473 7.79 -10.56 -23.10
N ILE A 474 9.00 -10.69 -23.66
CA ILE A 474 9.88 -9.55 -23.97
C ILE A 474 9.19 -8.57 -24.92
N ARG A 475 8.54 -9.06 -25.99
CA ARG A 475 7.81 -8.21 -26.94
C ARG A 475 6.63 -7.50 -26.29
N ARG A 476 5.90 -8.19 -25.41
CA ARG A 476 4.81 -7.59 -24.63
C ARG A 476 5.32 -6.49 -23.69
N VAL A 477 6.47 -6.69 -23.06
CA VAL A 477 7.14 -5.66 -22.24
C VAL A 477 7.57 -4.47 -23.08
N TRP A 478 8.18 -4.69 -24.25
CA TRP A 478 8.53 -3.61 -25.18
C TRP A 478 7.32 -2.80 -25.66
N ALA A 479 6.15 -3.43 -25.78
CA ALA A 479 4.91 -2.75 -26.14
C ALA A 479 4.24 -2.00 -24.96
N SER A 480 4.61 -2.29 -23.70
CA SER A 480 3.90 -1.78 -22.52
C SER A 480 3.94 -0.25 -22.36
N PRO A 481 5.02 0.47 -22.69
CA PRO A 481 5.03 1.92 -22.62
C PRO A 481 4.00 2.57 -23.54
N PHE A 482 3.57 1.90 -24.62
CA PHE A 482 2.68 2.47 -25.62
C PHE A 482 1.19 2.18 -25.36
N THR A 483 0.82 1.76 -24.16
CA THR A 483 -0.59 1.72 -23.73
C THR A 483 -1.17 3.14 -23.69
N ALA A 484 -2.49 3.28 -23.90
CA ALA A 484 -3.16 4.59 -23.88
C ALA A 484 -2.87 5.38 -22.59
N ARG A 485 -2.94 4.69 -21.44
CA ARG A 485 -2.61 5.26 -20.12
C ARG A 485 -1.17 5.76 -20.02
N ALA A 486 -0.19 4.94 -20.40
CA ALA A 486 1.22 5.31 -20.31
C ALA A 486 1.59 6.41 -21.33
N TYR A 487 1.01 6.38 -22.53
CA TYR A 487 1.16 7.43 -23.53
C TYR A 487 0.59 8.77 -23.05
N ALA A 488 -0.68 8.81 -22.64
CA ALA A 488 -1.34 10.02 -22.17
C ALA A 488 -0.62 10.67 -20.97
N TRP A 489 -0.07 9.84 -20.08
CA TRP A 489 0.74 10.34 -18.98
C TRP A 489 2.01 11.06 -19.48
N ARG A 490 2.78 10.44 -20.39
CA ARG A 490 4.00 11.06 -20.93
C ARG A 490 3.72 12.35 -21.69
N GLN A 491 2.65 12.38 -22.49
CA GLN A 491 2.26 13.60 -23.22
C GLN A 491 1.98 14.79 -22.28
N SER A 492 1.53 14.52 -21.05
CA SER A 492 1.17 15.58 -20.09
C SER A 492 2.32 16.02 -19.17
N HIS A 493 3.38 15.22 -19.02
CA HIS A 493 4.40 15.45 -17.99
C HIS A 493 5.84 15.38 -18.51
N MET A 494 6.07 15.12 -19.81
CA MET A 494 7.40 14.88 -20.34
C MET A 494 7.65 15.69 -21.61
N THR A 495 8.80 16.36 -21.68
CA THR A 495 9.29 16.89 -22.95
C THR A 495 9.86 15.75 -23.80
N GLN A 496 9.60 15.78 -25.10
CA GLN A 496 10.06 14.75 -26.06
C GLN A 496 9.57 13.32 -25.68
N PRO A 497 8.26 13.11 -25.48
CA PRO A 497 7.68 11.85 -25.01
C PRO A 497 7.89 10.66 -25.95
N GLU A 498 8.37 10.90 -27.18
CA GLU A 498 8.77 9.87 -28.15
C GLU A 498 10.06 9.12 -27.77
N HIS A 499 10.89 9.67 -26.87
CA HIS A 499 12.16 9.09 -26.45
C HIS A 499 12.02 8.23 -25.18
N VAL A 500 11.17 7.20 -25.29
CA VAL A 500 10.99 6.16 -24.27
C VAL A 500 11.57 4.84 -24.75
N TYR A 501 12.47 4.26 -23.97
CA TYR A 501 13.15 3.00 -24.27
C TYR A 501 13.02 2.06 -23.06
N PRO A 502 12.23 0.98 -23.17
CA PRO A 502 12.21 -0.09 -22.18
C PRO A 502 13.42 -1.02 -22.31
N ALA A 503 14.12 -1.22 -21.20
CA ALA A 503 14.94 -2.39 -20.94
C ALA A 503 14.04 -3.50 -20.38
N VAL A 504 14.53 -4.74 -20.44
CA VAL A 504 13.82 -5.91 -19.90
C VAL A 504 14.72 -6.64 -18.93
N LEU A 505 14.24 -6.82 -17.70
CA LEU A 505 14.89 -7.65 -16.70
C LEU A 505 14.18 -9.00 -16.62
N LEU A 506 14.89 -10.06 -16.99
CA LEU A 506 14.51 -11.44 -16.73
C LEU A 506 15.11 -11.85 -15.39
N LEU A 507 14.29 -12.00 -14.35
CA LEU A 507 14.73 -12.41 -13.02
C LEU A 507 14.27 -13.83 -12.75
N LYS A 508 15.17 -14.73 -12.34
CA LYS A 508 14.80 -16.12 -12.01
C LYS A 508 13.70 -16.13 -10.94
N THR A 509 12.61 -16.86 -11.19
CA THR A 509 11.48 -16.97 -10.26
C THR A 509 11.97 -17.48 -8.91
N PHE A 510 11.66 -16.74 -7.84
CA PHE A 510 11.73 -17.22 -6.47
C PHE A 510 10.33 -17.65 -6.05
N ALA A 511 10.15 -18.91 -5.66
CA ALA A 511 8.87 -19.41 -5.19
C ALA A 511 8.62 -18.99 -3.73
N SER A 512 8.49 -17.68 -3.51
CA SER A 512 8.26 -17.10 -2.18
C SER A 512 7.06 -17.75 -1.51
N GLU A 513 7.26 -18.24 -0.29
CA GLU A 513 6.17 -18.62 0.60
C GLU A 513 5.53 -17.39 1.24
N LYS A 514 6.32 -16.31 1.35
CA LYS A 514 5.98 -15.02 1.94
C LYS A 514 6.72 -13.93 1.19
N SER A 515 6.09 -12.79 0.94
CA SER A 515 6.77 -11.66 0.32
C SER A 515 6.20 -10.34 0.81
N GLY A 516 7.07 -9.33 0.82
CA GLY A 516 6.81 -8.11 1.56
C GLY A 516 7.65 -6.92 1.13
N VAL A 517 7.36 -5.81 1.79
CA VAL A 517 8.06 -4.54 1.68
C VAL A 517 8.58 -4.16 3.05
N LEU A 518 9.84 -3.74 3.11
CA LEU A 518 10.52 -3.22 4.30
C LEU A 518 10.93 -1.77 4.02
N VAL A 519 10.49 -0.84 4.86
CA VAL A 519 10.99 0.53 4.89
C VAL A 519 11.85 0.74 6.13
N THR A 520 13.04 1.32 5.95
CA THR A 520 14.02 1.53 7.03
C THR A 520 13.70 2.73 7.94
N ALA A 521 12.43 3.12 8.01
CA ALA A 521 11.89 4.10 8.95
C ALA A 521 10.43 3.76 9.24
N ASP A 522 9.90 4.25 10.37
CA ASP A 522 8.45 4.28 10.56
C ASP A 522 7.83 5.19 9.51
N VAL A 523 7.10 4.60 8.58
CA VAL A 523 6.42 5.36 7.53
C VAL A 523 5.47 6.40 8.10
N ASP A 524 4.84 6.24 9.27
CA ASP A 524 3.88 7.23 9.76
C ASP A 524 4.55 8.46 10.37
N THR A 525 5.65 8.26 11.09
CA THR A 525 6.32 9.32 11.88
C THR A 525 7.64 9.80 11.29
N GLY A 526 8.25 9.02 10.40
CA GLY A 526 9.61 9.21 9.91
C GLY A 526 10.70 8.77 10.89
N ASP A 527 10.35 8.18 12.05
CA ASP A 527 11.33 7.74 13.05
C ASP A 527 12.18 6.58 12.51
N ARG A 528 13.49 6.81 12.40
CA ARG A 528 14.46 5.81 11.93
C ARG A 528 14.79 4.73 12.95
N GLN A 529 14.37 4.88 14.21
CA GLN A 529 14.52 3.83 15.22
C GLN A 529 13.57 2.65 14.98
N TRP A 530 12.60 2.80 14.09
CA TRP A 530 11.63 1.78 13.73
C TRP A 530 11.76 1.40 12.26
N LEU A 531 11.46 0.14 11.98
CA LEU A 531 11.28 -0.41 10.65
C LEU A 531 9.80 -0.63 10.39
N SER A 532 9.33 -0.28 9.21
CA SER A 532 7.98 -0.62 8.75
C SER A 532 8.04 -1.84 7.85
N ILE A 533 7.28 -2.88 8.18
CA ILE A 533 7.22 -4.12 7.39
C ILE A 533 5.77 -4.39 7.02
N ALA A 534 5.50 -4.65 5.75
CA ALA A 534 4.23 -5.20 5.27
C ALA A 534 4.51 -6.50 4.53
N VAL A 535 3.81 -7.57 4.86
CA VAL A 535 4.13 -8.92 4.37
C VAL A 535 2.87 -9.76 4.20
N GLY A 536 2.75 -10.39 3.04
CA GLY A 536 1.68 -11.34 2.72
C GLY A 536 2.23 -12.73 2.44
N GLU A 537 1.35 -13.72 2.41
CA GLU A 537 1.68 -15.06 1.95
C GLU A 537 1.81 -15.11 0.43
N GLY A 538 2.72 -15.95 -0.07
CA GLY A 538 2.96 -16.16 -1.48
C GLY A 538 3.78 -15.06 -2.14
N VAL A 539 3.78 -15.05 -3.47
CA VAL A 539 4.51 -14.09 -4.31
C VAL A 539 3.69 -12.81 -4.50
N GLY A 540 4.31 -11.63 -4.38
CA GLY A 540 3.62 -10.33 -4.51
C GLY A 540 2.70 -9.96 -3.34
N GLY A 541 2.77 -10.71 -2.23
CA GLY A 541 1.76 -10.70 -1.16
C GLY A 541 1.46 -9.32 -0.55
N ALA A 542 2.43 -8.40 -0.47
CA ALA A 542 2.24 -7.06 0.09
C ALA A 542 2.08 -5.93 -0.95
N VAL A 543 2.23 -6.26 -2.23
CA VAL A 543 2.36 -5.28 -3.32
C VAL A 543 1.02 -5.00 -3.99
N ASP A 544 0.14 -6.01 -4.05
CA ASP A 544 -1.12 -5.99 -4.78
C ASP A 544 -2.34 -5.50 -3.96
N GLY A 545 -2.11 -4.70 -2.91
CA GLY A 545 -3.18 -4.08 -2.11
C GLY A 545 -4.02 -5.06 -1.26
N GLN A 546 -3.62 -6.33 -1.16
CA GLN A 546 -4.30 -7.32 -0.33
C GLN A 546 -4.16 -7.01 1.18
N PRO A 547 -5.09 -7.50 2.03
CA PRO A 547 -4.96 -7.43 3.48
C PRO A 547 -3.75 -8.24 3.96
N VAL A 548 -2.68 -7.54 4.35
CA VAL A 548 -1.40 -8.13 4.76
C VAL A 548 -1.10 -7.92 6.23
N GLU A 549 -0.10 -8.64 6.72
CA GLU A 549 0.48 -8.39 8.02
C GLU A 549 1.31 -7.10 7.96
N GLU A 550 1.04 -6.18 8.87
CA GLU A 550 1.81 -4.95 9.03
C GLU A 550 2.43 -4.88 10.41
N LEU A 551 3.74 -4.65 10.46
CA LEU A 551 4.54 -4.59 11.67
C LEU A 551 5.34 -3.27 11.73
N ARG A 552 5.55 -2.80 12.96
CA ARG A 552 6.65 -1.90 13.29
C ARG A 552 7.65 -2.65 14.15
N VAL A 553 8.92 -2.66 13.75
CA VAL A 553 9.99 -3.35 14.48
C VAL A 553 11.02 -2.35 14.95
N ARG A 554 11.24 -2.25 16.26
CA ARG A 554 12.24 -1.33 16.80
C ARG A 554 13.63 -1.90 16.57
N ARG A 555 14.54 -1.09 16.01
CA ARG A 555 15.88 -1.53 15.66
C ARG A 555 16.72 -1.95 16.86
N SER A 556 16.61 -1.22 17.96
CA SER A 556 17.51 -1.38 19.11
C SER A 556 17.31 -2.69 19.90
N ASP A 557 16.10 -3.23 19.94
CA ASP A 557 15.77 -4.42 20.73
C ASP A 557 14.89 -5.45 20.01
N GLY A 558 14.51 -5.18 18.75
CA GLY A 558 13.62 -6.05 17.98
C GLY A 558 12.17 -6.04 18.45
N ARG A 559 11.76 -5.07 19.28
CA ARG A 559 10.38 -5.00 19.76
C ARG A 559 9.41 -4.87 18.59
N VAL A 560 8.53 -5.85 18.43
CA VAL A 560 7.49 -5.88 17.39
C VAL A 560 6.20 -5.24 17.91
N ARG A 561 5.60 -4.38 17.09
CA ARG A 561 4.26 -3.82 17.24
C ARG A 561 3.41 -4.22 16.04
N LEU A 562 2.34 -4.98 16.29
CA LEU A 562 1.39 -5.41 15.27
C LEU A 562 0.47 -4.26 14.89
N LEU A 563 0.35 -3.93 13.61
CA LEU A 563 -0.60 -2.93 13.10
C LEU A 563 -1.78 -3.57 12.36
N ALA A 564 -1.52 -4.64 11.62
CA ALA A 564 -2.52 -5.44 10.92
C ALA A 564 -2.08 -6.91 10.86
N GLN A 565 -3.04 -7.82 10.82
CA GLN A 565 -2.80 -9.25 10.60
C GLN A 565 -3.17 -9.57 9.14
N ALA A 566 -2.41 -10.48 8.50
CA ALA A 566 -2.76 -10.94 7.16
C ALA A 566 -4.12 -11.64 7.18
N SER A 567 -5.00 -11.25 6.26
CA SER A 567 -6.37 -11.78 6.19
C SER A 567 -6.83 -11.97 4.74
N ALA A 568 -5.87 -12.15 3.82
CA ALA A 568 -6.15 -12.54 2.44
C ALA A 568 -6.59 -14.03 2.40
N PRO A 569 -7.72 -14.39 1.77
CA PRO A 569 -8.22 -15.77 1.73
C PRO A 569 -7.39 -16.69 0.84
N THR A 570 -6.63 -16.11 -0.10
CA THR A 570 -5.79 -16.82 -1.05
C THR A 570 -4.41 -16.20 -1.12
N ARG A 571 -3.43 -16.99 -1.54
CA ARG A 571 -2.06 -16.57 -1.83
C ARG A 571 -1.66 -16.98 -3.24
N ALA A 572 -0.78 -16.19 -3.84
CA ALA A 572 -0.23 -16.44 -5.15
C ALA A 572 0.97 -17.41 -5.09
N GLN A 573 0.96 -18.43 -5.94
CA GLN A 573 2.05 -19.39 -6.08
C GLN A 573 2.45 -19.54 -7.56
N PRO A 574 3.76 -19.55 -7.90
CA PRO A 574 4.22 -19.88 -9.24
C PRO A 574 3.78 -21.28 -9.67
N ALA A 575 3.21 -21.41 -10.87
CA ALA A 575 2.87 -22.71 -11.45
C ALA A 575 4.06 -23.31 -12.20
N THR A 576 4.14 -24.64 -12.25
CA THR A 576 5.25 -25.38 -12.87
C THR A 576 5.35 -25.16 -14.38
N LEU A 577 4.22 -24.97 -15.07
CA LEU A 577 4.15 -24.69 -16.51
C LEU A 577 4.07 -23.19 -16.83
N GLY A 578 4.38 -22.33 -15.85
CA GLY A 578 4.32 -20.89 -15.99
C GLY A 578 3.03 -20.24 -15.51
N GLY A 579 3.10 -18.94 -15.23
CA GLY A 579 2.04 -18.14 -14.62
C GLY A 579 1.95 -18.31 -13.10
N ILE A 580 0.90 -17.72 -12.53
CA ILE A 580 0.59 -17.73 -11.10
C ILE A 580 -0.75 -18.44 -10.87
N ARG A 581 -0.79 -19.30 -9.85
CA ARG A 581 -2.01 -19.94 -9.35
C ARG A 581 -2.37 -19.34 -8.00
N GLN A 582 -3.64 -19.02 -7.82
CA GLN A 582 -4.19 -18.70 -6.49
C GLN A 582 -4.50 -19.99 -5.74
N VAL A 583 -3.97 -20.11 -4.53
CA VAL A 583 -4.22 -21.24 -3.63
C VAL A 583 -4.71 -20.70 -2.28
N PRO A 584 -5.43 -21.49 -1.46
CA PRO A 584 -5.82 -21.04 -0.12
C PRO A 584 -4.61 -20.56 0.70
N ALA A 585 -4.78 -19.44 1.39
CA ALA A 585 -3.79 -18.97 2.38
C ALA A 585 -3.77 -19.93 3.60
N SER A 586 -2.68 -19.90 4.37
CA SER A 586 -2.54 -20.76 5.55
C SER A 586 -3.51 -20.38 6.68
N GLY A 587 -3.91 -19.11 6.74
CA GLY A 587 -4.73 -18.57 7.83
C GLY A 587 -4.00 -18.47 9.16
N ARG A 588 -2.66 -18.52 9.16
CA ARG A 588 -1.85 -18.33 10.37
C ARG A 588 -1.94 -16.89 10.87
N ASP A 589 -1.87 -16.74 12.19
CA ASP A 589 -1.89 -15.42 12.83
C ASP A 589 -0.63 -14.60 12.57
N ASP A 590 0.49 -15.27 12.28
CA ASP A 590 1.78 -14.68 11.97
C ASP A 590 2.31 -15.15 10.60
N VAL A 591 2.75 -14.18 9.80
CA VAL A 591 3.38 -14.46 8.51
C VAL A 591 4.88 -14.62 8.71
N LEU A 592 5.55 -13.66 9.35
CA LEU A 592 6.98 -13.72 9.65
C LEU A 592 7.27 -14.35 11.01
N SER A 593 8.25 -15.26 11.03
CA SER A 593 8.85 -15.81 12.25
C SER A 593 9.81 -14.81 12.89
N ALA A 594 10.13 -15.01 14.17
CA ALA A 594 11.10 -14.18 14.89
C ALA A 594 12.50 -14.17 14.22
N ALA A 595 12.93 -15.31 13.65
CA ALA A 595 14.20 -15.40 12.94
C ALA A 595 14.21 -14.62 11.62
N GLU A 596 13.10 -14.60 10.89
CA GLU A 596 12.96 -13.81 9.66
C GLU A 596 12.91 -12.30 9.96
N ILE A 597 12.22 -11.90 11.04
CA ILE A 597 12.23 -10.50 11.52
C ILE A 597 13.65 -10.04 11.87
N GLU A 598 14.45 -10.89 12.52
CA GLU A 598 15.84 -10.59 12.82
C GLU A 598 16.70 -10.44 11.56
N GLN A 599 16.49 -11.29 10.55
CA GLN A 599 17.17 -11.15 9.26
C GLN A 599 16.86 -9.81 8.60
N LEU A 600 15.59 -9.37 8.61
CA LEU A 600 15.19 -8.07 8.07
C LEU A 600 15.77 -6.90 8.87
N ARG A 601 15.87 -7.04 10.20
CA ARG A 601 16.49 -6.02 11.06
C ARG A 601 17.98 -5.86 10.75
N ALA A 602 18.71 -6.97 10.67
CA ALA A 602 20.12 -6.97 10.31
C ALA A 602 20.36 -6.44 8.89
N LEU A 603 19.48 -6.78 7.95
CA LEU A 603 19.52 -6.23 6.59
C LEU A 603 19.38 -4.71 6.58
N ALA A 604 18.41 -4.15 7.32
CA ALA A 604 18.16 -2.71 7.34
C ALA A 604 19.42 -1.92 7.77
N ASP A 605 20.09 -2.38 8.82
CA ASP A 605 21.32 -1.74 9.32
C ASP A 605 22.50 -1.88 8.34
N ASP A 606 22.62 -3.03 7.67
CA ASP A 606 23.70 -3.28 6.71
C ASP A 606 23.50 -2.52 5.39
N VAL A 607 22.26 -2.45 4.89
CA VAL A 607 21.89 -1.73 3.66
C VAL A 607 22.14 -0.24 3.81
N GLU A 608 21.73 0.40 4.90
CA GLU A 608 21.96 1.84 5.09
C GLU A 608 23.46 2.20 5.17
N ARG A 609 24.29 1.26 5.65
CA ARG A 609 25.74 1.43 5.71
C ARG A 609 26.42 1.22 4.36
N ARG A 610 26.05 0.16 3.63
CA ARG A 610 26.72 -0.22 2.37
C ARG A 610 26.16 0.51 1.16
N PHE A 611 24.90 0.90 1.22
CA PHE A 611 24.13 1.40 0.09
C PHE A 611 23.23 2.58 0.53
N PRO A 612 23.83 3.72 0.92
CA PRO A 612 23.08 4.88 1.38
C PRO A 612 22.21 5.44 0.24
N MET A 613 20.90 5.47 0.46
CA MET A 613 19.96 5.99 -0.54
C MET A 613 20.17 7.50 -0.75
N PRO A 614 20.13 7.99 -2.00
CA PRO A 614 20.19 9.43 -2.25
C PRO A 614 18.99 10.13 -1.60
N GLY A 615 19.26 11.23 -0.89
CA GLY A 615 18.23 12.12 -0.36
C GLY A 615 17.67 13.07 -1.43
N VAL A 616 16.54 13.70 -1.14
CA VAL A 616 15.97 14.78 -1.98
C VAL A 616 16.66 16.11 -1.64
N ASP A 617 16.87 16.96 -2.66
CA ASP A 617 17.35 18.36 -2.53
C ASP A 617 18.64 18.54 -1.71
N GLY A 618 19.57 17.60 -1.78
CA GLY A 618 20.87 17.69 -1.07
C GLY A 618 20.78 17.41 0.43
N GLY A 619 19.67 16.86 0.92
CA GLY A 619 19.54 16.35 2.29
C GLY A 619 20.34 15.07 2.56
N GLY A 620 20.39 14.64 3.82
CA GLY A 620 21.02 13.37 4.23
C GLY A 620 20.37 12.13 3.60
N ALA A 621 21.03 10.97 3.70
CA ALA A 621 20.60 9.73 3.05
C ALA A 621 19.13 9.38 3.37
N ALA A 622 18.31 9.10 2.35
CA ALA A 622 16.90 8.74 2.52
C ALA A 622 16.76 7.36 3.21
N PRO A 623 15.63 7.04 3.85
CA PRO A 623 15.31 5.66 4.20
C PRO A 623 15.21 4.79 2.94
N ALA A 624 15.53 3.50 3.05
CA ALA A 624 15.38 2.55 1.95
C ALA A 624 14.00 1.89 2.00
N ASP A 625 13.41 1.71 0.83
CA ASP A 625 12.23 0.88 0.56
C ASP A 625 12.70 -0.36 -0.20
N ILE A 626 12.51 -1.54 0.40
CA ILE A 626 13.10 -2.82 -0.01
C ILE A 626 11.98 -3.85 -0.21
N GLU A 627 11.88 -4.41 -1.42
CA GLU A 627 11.01 -5.56 -1.68
C GLU A 627 11.76 -6.86 -1.40
N PHE A 628 11.14 -7.76 -0.65
CA PHE A 628 11.76 -9.02 -0.22
C PHE A 628 10.81 -10.23 -0.29
N GLY A 629 11.38 -11.42 -0.19
CA GLY A 629 10.65 -12.68 -0.06
C GLY A 629 11.37 -13.69 0.79
N PHE A 630 10.63 -14.66 1.32
CA PHE A 630 11.16 -15.80 2.06
C PHE A 630 10.67 -17.12 1.46
N ALA A 631 11.56 -18.09 1.38
CA ALA A 631 11.23 -19.50 1.17
C ALA A 631 12.21 -20.33 1.99
N ASP A 632 11.70 -21.30 2.77
CA ASP A 632 12.51 -22.14 3.65
C ASP A 632 13.43 -21.33 4.60
N GLY A 633 12.93 -20.18 5.08
CA GLY A 633 13.67 -19.26 5.96
C GLY A 633 14.81 -18.48 5.28
N ARG A 634 15.01 -18.63 3.96
CA ARG A 634 16.00 -17.89 3.18
C ARG A 634 15.40 -16.60 2.63
N LEU A 635 16.05 -15.48 2.94
CA LEU A 635 15.72 -14.16 2.41
C LEU A 635 16.14 -14.02 0.94
N ALA A 636 15.24 -13.50 0.11
CA ALA A 636 15.50 -13.02 -1.23
C ALA A 636 15.11 -11.54 -1.35
N LEU A 637 15.89 -10.75 -2.10
CA LEU A 637 15.65 -9.33 -2.36
C LEU A 637 15.27 -9.12 -3.83
N PHE A 638 14.22 -8.33 -4.08
CA PHE A 638 13.65 -8.14 -5.41
C PHE A 638 13.76 -6.72 -5.93
N GLN A 639 13.87 -5.73 -5.06
CA GLN A 639 14.03 -4.33 -5.42
C GLN A 639 14.52 -3.51 -4.22
N ILE A 640 15.18 -2.40 -4.51
CA ILE A 640 15.51 -1.36 -3.54
C ILE A 640 15.36 0.02 -4.17
N ARG A 641 14.81 0.99 -3.42
CA ARG A 641 14.65 2.39 -3.84
C ARG A 641 14.69 3.35 -2.64
N PRO A 642 14.97 4.64 -2.84
CA PRO A 642 14.79 5.64 -1.80
C PRO A 642 13.30 5.78 -1.44
N PHE A 643 12.99 5.79 -0.14
CA PHE A 643 11.67 6.17 0.37
C PHE A 643 11.62 7.71 0.49
N VAL A 644 10.74 8.33 -0.30
CA VAL A 644 10.67 9.79 -0.44
C VAL A 644 9.24 10.28 -0.21
N GLU A 645 9.01 11.11 0.81
CA GLU A 645 7.70 11.75 1.02
C GLU A 645 7.60 13.12 0.35
N SER A 646 6.40 13.50 -0.08
CA SER A 646 6.13 14.85 -0.59
C SER A 646 6.36 15.91 0.49
N THR A 647 7.26 16.87 0.22
CA THR A 647 7.47 18.03 1.11
C THR A 647 6.37 19.09 0.98
N ARG A 648 5.50 19.00 -0.04
CA ARG A 648 4.45 19.98 -0.36
C ARG A 648 3.39 20.09 0.73
N ALA A 649 2.89 18.97 1.23
CA ALA A 649 1.87 18.95 2.29
C ALA A 649 2.41 19.51 3.62
N ARG A 650 3.70 19.29 3.93
CA ARG A 650 4.35 19.83 5.13
C ARG A 650 4.61 21.35 5.06
N ARG A 651 4.57 21.95 3.87
CA ARG A 651 4.79 23.39 3.65
C ARG A 651 3.48 24.20 3.51
N SER A 652 2.32 23.55 3.42
CA SER A 652 1.04 24.25 3.31
C SER A 652 0.75 25.03 4.59
N ALA A 653 0.73 26.36 4.49
CA ALA A 653 0.44 27.23 5.63
C ALA A 653 -0.96 26.99 6.21
N TYR A 654 -1.91 26.54 5.39
CA TYR A 654 -3.24 26.17 5.82
C TYR A 654 -3.24 24.87 6.64
N LEU A 655 -2.60 23.80 6.14
CA LEU A 655 -2.50 22.54 6.89
C LEU A 655 -1.71 22.71 8.19
N ILE A 656 -0.65 23.52 8.18
CA ILE A 656 0.07 23.91 9.40
C ILE A 656 -0.87 24.66 10.35
N GLY A 657 -1.76 25.52 9.82
CA GLY A 657 -2.78 26.24 10.58
C GLY A 657 -3.81 25.33 11.24
N MET A 658 -4.24 24.27 10.56
CA MET A 658 -5.10 23.22 11.15
C MET A 658 -4.42 22.53 12.35
N ASP A 659 -3.10 22.41 12.29
CA ASP A 659 -2.26 21.80 13.32
C ASP A 659 -1.73 22.79 14.38
N ARG A 660 -1.96 24.10 14.19
CA ARG A 660 -1.44 25.14 15.09
C ARG A 660 -2.16 25.04 16.43
N ARG A 661 -1.42 24.57 17.44
CA ARG A 661 -1.75 24.76 18.84
C ARG A 661 -1.50 26.22 19.25
N ASN A 662 -2.16 26.66 20.33
CA ASN A 662 -1.56 27.68 21.19
C ASN A 662 -0.20 27.15 21.68
N ALA A 663 0.84 27.99 21.66
CA ALA A 663 2.23 27.59 21.94
C ALA A 663 2.46 26.97 23.34
N ASP A 664 1.50 27.05 24.26
CA ASP A 664 1.57 26.51 25.62
C ASP A 664 1.31 24.99 25.72
N ALA A 665 0.88 24.33 24.64
CA ALA A 665 0.42 22.94 24.65
C ALA A 665 1.51 21.87 24.43
N GLU A 666 2.79 22.22 24.34
CA GLU A 666 3.90 21.27 24.10
C GLU A 666 4.37 20.51 25.35
N ARG A 667 3.73 20.73 26.51
CA ARG A 667 3.98 19.99 27.76
C ARG A 667 2.70 19.62 28.52
N LEU A 668 1.58 19.51 27.81
CA LEU A 668 0.34 19.08 28.43
C LEU A 668 0.46 17.61 28.80
N THR A 669 0.28 17.34 30.08
CA THR A 669 0.17 15.99 30.61
C THR A 669 -1.28 15.66 30.88
N VAL A 670 -1.68 14.41 30.67
CA VAL A 670 -2.99 13.89 31.03
C VAL A 670 -2.89 13.03 32.28
N ASP A 671 -3.73 13.31 33.27
CA ASP A 671 -3.92 12.45 34.44
C ASP A 671 -4.94 11.35 34.11
N LEU A 672 -4.53 10.09 34.24
CA LEU A 672 -5.39 8.93 33.99
C LEU A 672 -6.35 8.64 35.15
N SER A 673 -6.08 9.15 36.35
CA SER A 673 -6.89 8.94 37.55
C SER A 673 -8.16 9.80 37.59
N VAL A 674 -8.25 10.80 36.70
CA VAL A 674 -9.42 11.68 36.58
C VAL A 674 -10.31 11.30 35.40
N LYS A 675 -11.53 11.84 35.38
CA LYS A 675 -12.52 11.58 34.33
C LYS A 675 -12.19 12.34 33.03
N PRO A 676 -12.54 11.79 31.85
CA PRO A 676 -12.47 12.51 30.58
C PRO A 676 -13.12 13.90 30.64
N GLY A 677 -12.55 14.88 29.94
CA GLY A 677 -12.97 16.28 29.97
C GLY A 677 -12.44 17.08 31.16
N SER A 678 -11.75 16.44 32.11
CA SER A 678 -10.97 17.13 33.14
C SER A 678 -9.55 17.39 32.63
N PRO A 679 -8.94 18.55 32.95
CA PRO A 679 -7.58 18.87 32.53
C PRO A 679 -6.55 17.85 33.04
#